data_AF-A0A7K6IQD5-F1
#
_entry.id   AF-A0A7K6IQD5-F1
#
_cell.length_a   1.000
_cell.length_b   1.000
_cell.length_c   1.000
_cell.angle_alpha   90.00
_cell.angle_beta   90.00
_cell.angle_gamma   90.00
#
_symmetry.space_group_name_H-M   'P 1'
#
loop_
_entity.id
_entity.type
_entity.pdbx_description
1 polymer ?
#
loop_
_entity_poly.entity_id
_entity_poly.type
_entity_poly.pdbx_seq_one_letter_code
_entity_poly.pdbx_strand_id
1 'polypeptide(L)'
;MGVALARAAQWTAAGSGTGTLEITPLNESLLNQIIKFAEDFSTKHPQEAAFVFREPLEWKTQLDSSVFGEGYEINEATVQSEAKGKDGQPLLVLSASTLRVRSFDQLSRLLRIAMGKKLKEAQACLEANRDPIVRILGPEYGTVEGEDTSILHLFDKVKKESDPETELKMKILLLLHQLDLQLLNSSLKQISQDVRLNPAAVNNEVNLLKNFSGQGEDTVLESLEYTSDYMFSNGCRAPPWRQVHGEICYLVIKPHDTDPLYITCSTAGVFLNGVTYTLFCFRHCKMQVFWLLFRALYQLESHITTTILVASLFLIKLFFFLDFWCGFNVSAWNIVFSTNQHGRRIISMSKVLRFLANHRAFMILQKRVYLRKGKVLQQGGDPLARVYNYLKLVTLFIFSKTSSSLEDVGESSSETEEDEQPVHRQEGGTDLSAEYWGVQKLAKYVKGGDPTATVIALCSMRDLNLSQETCQLAIKDTGCLEVLINLLDTEEIKCQTGALKILKEISQNVLIRHAIADLGGLEIMVKILDSPDTDLKCLAAETIANVARFKRARKTVRQHGGIKKLVELLESISVGSSYQAKDTETARCGALALWSCSKSTKNKKAIRKAGGIPLLARWLKCSHTNILIPIVGTLQECASEPSYRLAIRTEGMIENLVKNLSSEHEELQMHCASAIFKCAEDEEIRDLVRKHEGLQPLSVLLDNSENKQLLAAVTGAIWKCAISRENVLKFQEYKTVETLVTLLTDQPEEVLKNVIGALGECCQEQENRGTVRRCGGIAPIVKLLTTTDRALLVNVNKAVGACAMEPENMMIIDSLDGVRLLWSLLKNPNPDVQASAAWALCPCIENAKNSGEMVRSFVGGLELIVNLLKSNDKDVLTSVCAAIANIAKDEENLAVMTDHGVVPLLSKLANTNNNKLRRHLAEAIAHCCMWGSNRVAFGETKAVAPLVRYLKAKDPLVHRATAQALYQLSEDPNNCITMNENGVVKLLLAMVGSTDETLQEAAAGCIANIRRLALATEKAKYG
;
A
#
# COMPACT_ATOMS: atom_id res chain seq x y z
N MET A 1 -22.61 -3.57 42.63
CA MET A 1 -23.01 -2.40 41.81
C MET A 1 -22.68 -2.73 40.37
N GLY A 2 -23.52 -2.41 39.38
CA GLY A 2 -23.06 -2.40 37.98
C GLY A 2 -21.87 -1.44 37.81
N VAL A 3 -20.93 -1.76 36.92
CA VAL A 3 -19.72 -0.98 36.65
C VAL A 3 -20.07 0.45 36.24
N ALA A 4 -21.15 0.64 35.47
CA ALA A 4 -21.61 1.97 35.07
C ALA A 4 -22.04 2.82 36.27
N LEU A 5 -22.80 2.25 37.21
CA LEU A 5 -23.23 2.97 38.43
C LEU A 5 -22.07 3.23 39.41
N ALA A 6 -21.07 2.34 39.45
CA ALA A 6 -19.92 2.49 40.34
C ALA A 6 -18.87 3.48 39.80
N ARG A 7 -18.65 3.50 38.48
CA ARG A 7 -17.53 4.24 37.86
C ARG A 7 -17.94 5.43 37.01
N ALA A 8 -19.12 5.38 36.38
CA ALA A 8 -19.56 6.44 35.46
C ALA A 8 -20.59 7.40 36.10
N ALA A 9 -21.43 6.91 37.01
CA ALA A 9 -22.37 7.76 37.72
C ALA A 9 -21.66 8.71 38.70
N GLN A 10 -22.14 9.94 38.78
CA GLN A 10 -21.60 10.97 39.67
C GLN A 10 -22.33 10.93 41.01
N TRP A 11 -21.58 10.70 42.08
CA TRP A 11 -22.11 10.62 43.45
C TRP A 11 -21.63 11.81 44.27
N THR A 12 -22.47 12.33 45.15
CA THR A 12 -22.07 13.42 46.05
C THR A 12 -20.90 12.99 46.95
N ALA A 13 -19.91 13.87 47.11
CA ALA A 13 -18.75 13.62 47.96
C ALA A 13 -19.20 13.37 49.42
N ALA A 14 -18.84 12.21 49.96
CA ALA A 14 -19.35 11.72 51.23
C ALA A 14 -18.82 12.54 52.43
N GLY A 15 -19.57 13.55 52.86
CA GLY A 15 -19.51 14.08 54.22
C GLY A 15 -20.37 13.24 55.15
N SER A 16 -19.82 12.17 55.74
CA SER A 16 -20.43 11.32 56.79
C SER A 16 -21.83 10.69 56.52
N GLY A 17 -22.37 10.82 55.31
CA GLY A 17 -23.65 10.24 54.89
C GLY A 17 -23.51 9.28 53.70
N THR A 18 -24.55 8.48 53.47
CA THR A 18 -24.73 7.68 52.25
C THR A 18 -24.83 8.62 51.04
N GLY A 19 -23.80 8.64 50.17
CA GLY A 19 -23.78 9.49 48.97
C GLY A 19 -25.02 9.29 48.10
N THR A 20 -25.60 10.40 47.64
CA THR A 20 -26.76 10.47 46.73
C THR A 20 -26.28 10.68 45.30
N LEU A 21 -27.07 10.28 44.31
CA LEU A 21 -26.77 10.57 42.90
C LEU A 21 -26.89 12.08 42.66
N GLU A 22 -25.86 12.68 42.07
CA GLU A 22 -25.88 14.11 41.72
C GLU A 22 -26.88 14.38 40.59
N ILE A 23 -27.51 15.56 40.61
CA ILE A 23 -28.41 15.99 39.53
C ILE A 23 -27.55 16.50 38.38
N THR A 24 -27.14 15.58 37.50
CA THR A 24 -26.34 15.89 36.31
C THR A 24 -26.99 15.30 35.06
N PRO A 25 -26.76 15.90 33.87
CA PRO A 25 -27.28 15.36 32.61
C PRO A 25 -26.84 13.91 32.33
N LEU A 26 -25.65 13.53 32.81
CA LEU A 26 -25.12 12.18 32.71
C LEU A 26 -25.93 11.20 33.57
N ASN A 27 -26.16 11.53 34.85
CA ASN A 27 -26.95 10.70 35.75
C ASN A 27 -28.42 10.61 35.32
N GLU A 28 -29.01 11.70 34.82
CA GLU A 28 -30.37 11.69 34.29
C GLU A 28 -30.50 10.79 33.05
N SER A 29 -29.51 10.81 32.15
CA SER A 29 -29.44 9.90 31.01
C SER A 29 -29.33 8.43 31.44
N LEU A 30 -28.45 8.13 32.41
CA LEU A 30 -28.29 6.79 32.99
C LEU A 30 -29.60 6.29 33.61
N LEU A 31 -30.26 7.11 34.44
CA LEU A 31 -31.51 6.76 35.09
C LEU A 31 -32.63 6.50 34.07
N ASN A 32 -32.75 7.32 33.03
CA ASN A 32 -33.74 7.11 31.97
C ASN A 32 -33.53 5.79 31.21
N GLN A 33 -32.29 5.40 30.96
CA GLN A 33 -31.97 4.11 30.31
C GLN A 33 -32.30 2.92 31.22
N ILE A 34 -32.01 3.02 32.53
CA ILE A 34 -32.38 2.00 33.52
C ILE A 34 -33.90 1.87 33.65
N ILE A 35 -34.63 2.98 33.71
CA ILE A 35 -36.11 2.98 33.75
C ILE A 35 -36.66 2.29 32.52
N LYS A 36 -36.18 2.67 31.33
CA LYS A 36 -36.64 2.06 30.07
C LYS A 36 -36.39 0.55 30.04
N PHE A 37 -35.23 0.10 30.51
CA PHE A 37 -34.94 -1.33 30.63
C PHE A 37 -35.92 -2.04 31.56
N ALA A 38 -36.16 -1.50 32.76
CA ALA A 38 -37.07 -2.11 33.73
C ALA A 38 -38.54 -2.12 33.27
N GLU A 39 -39.01 -1.08 32.56
CA GLU A 39 -40.36 -1.02 32.00
C GLU A 39 -40.59 -2.03 30.87
N ASP A 40 -39.58 -2.23 30.03
CA ASP A 40 -39.58 -3.17 28.91
C ASP A 40 -39.27 -4.61 29.34
N PHE A 41 -38.79 -4.84 30.57
CA PHE A 41 -38.30 -6.15 31.00
C PHE A 41 -39.41 -7.21 30.96
N SER A 42 -40.59 -6.91 31.51
CA SER A 42 -41.74 -7.83 31.49
C SER A 42 -42.24 -8.18 30.10
N THR A 43 -42.12 -7.26 29.13
CA THR A 43 -42.61 -7.49 27.76
C THR A 43 -41.60 -8.26 26.92
N LYS A 44 -40.30 -8.02 27.13
CA LYS A 44 -39.22 -8.69 26.37
C LYS A 44 -38.81 -10.03 26.97
N HIS A 45 -38.90 -10.19 28.29
CA HIS A 45 -38.38 -11.34 29.04
C HIS A 45 -39.40 -11.83 30.09
N PRO A 46 -40.56 -12.39 29.67
CA PRO A 46 -41.65 -12.71 30.58
C PRO A 46 -41.32 -13.84 31.58
N GLN A 47 -40.43 -14.78 31.21
CA GLN A 47 -40.02 -15.86 32.11
C GLN A 47 -39.09 -15.35 33.22
N GLU A 48 -38.13 -14.51 32.85
CA GLU A 48 -37.20 -13.84 33.75
C GLU A 48 -37.91 -12.81 34.64
N ALA A 49 -38.96 -12.16 34.13
CA ALA A 49 -39.71 -11.16 34.90
C ALA A 49 -40.47 -11.75 36.09
N ALA A 50 -40.86 -13.02 36.00
CA ALA A 50 -41.52 -13.78 37.07
C ALA A 50 -40.55 -14.31 38.14
N PHE A 51 -39.23 -14.11 37.97
CA PHE A 51 -38.23 -14.54 38.94
C PHE A 51 -38.38 -13.77 40.26
N VAL A 52 -38.42 -14.51 41.37
CA VAL A 52 -38.52 -13.96 42.72
C VAL A 52 -37.13 -13.64 43.24
N PHE A 53 -36.89 -12.38 43.57
CA PHE A 53 -35.62 -11.91 44.10
C PHE A 53 -35.29 -12.59 45.43
N ARG A 54 -34.00 -12.84 45.65
CA ARG A 54 -33.50 -13.44 46.89
C ARG A 54 -33.81 -12.54 48.10
N GLU A 55 -33.59 -11.23 47.94
CA GLU A 55 -33.94 -10.19 48.90
C GLU A 55 -34.73 -9.08 48.19
N PRO A 56 -35.72 -8.45 48.85
CA PRO A 56 -36.47 -7.36 48.25
C PRO A 56 -35.57 -6.14 47.97
N LEU A 57 -35.79 -5.49 46.83
CA LEU A 57 -35.34 -4.12 46.65
C LEU A 57 -36.21 -3.23 47.54
N GLU A 58 -35.57 -2.47 48.43
CA GLU A 58 -36.26 -1.69 49.46
C GLU A 58 -35.83 -0.22 49.41
N TRP A 59 -36.79 0.70 49.33
CA TRP A 59 -36.53 2.14 49.36
C TRP A 59 -37.71 2.93 49.91
N LYS A 60 -37.48 4.20 50.26
CA LYS A 60 -38.54 5.14 50.66
C LYS A 60 -39.19 5.73 49.42
N THR A 61 -40.50 5.55 49.30
CA THR A 61 -41.29 6.01 48.14
C THR A 61 -42.06 7.29 48.45
N GLN A 62 -42.34 8.09 47.41
CA GLN A 62 -43.26 9.24 47.47
C GLN A 62 -44.62 8.92 46.82
N LEU A 63 -44.87 7.64 46.54
CA LEU A 63 -46.15 7.13 46.06
C LEU A 63 -47.12 6.94 47.23
N ASP A 64 -48.34 7.40 47.05
CA ASP A 64 -49.44 7.22 47.99
C ASP A 64 -50.14 5.88 47.73
N SER A 65 -50.76 5.27 48.76
CA SER A 65 -51.50 4.02 48.60
C SER A 65 -52.66 4.13 47.61
N SER A 66 -53.22 5.33 47.41
CA SER A 66 -54.29 5.60 46.43
C SER A 66 -53.88 5.46 44.96
N VAL A 67 -52.58 5.40 44.65
CA VAL A 67 -52.09 5.28 43.26
C VAL A 67 -52.11 3.83 42.78
N PHE A 68 -52.27 2.86 43.68
CA PHE A 68 -52.37 1.44 43.34
C PHE A 68 -53.84 1.08 43.00
N GLY A 69 -54.03 0.29 41.95
CA GLY A 69 -55.34 -0.11 41.43
C GLY A 69 -55.52 -1.63 41.41
N GLU A 70 -56.17 -2.16 40.36
CA GLU A 70 -56.40 -3.60 40.19
C GLU A 70 -55.09 -4.42 40.28
N GLY A 71 -55.13 -5.54 41.01
CA GLY A 71 -53.95 -6.40 41.27
C GLY A 71 -53.25 -6.14 42.61
N TYR A 72 -53.77 -5.23 43.44
CA TYR A 72 -53.24 -4.92 44.77
C TYR A 72 -54.34 -4.86 45.83
N GLU A 73 -54.09 -5.47 46.99
CA GLU A 73 -54.90 -5.36 48.20
C GLU A 73 -54.46 -4.11 48.99
N ILE A 74 -55.40 -3.18 49.21
CA ILE A 74 -55.14 -1.89 49.87
C ILE A 74 -55.87 -1.86 51.22
N ASN A 75 -55.10 -1.81 52.31
CA ASN A 75 -55.61 -1.52 53.66
C ASN A 75 -55.16 -0.11 54.08
N GLU A 76 -55.78 0.46 55.13
CA GLU A 76 -55.65 1.88 55.54
C GLU A 76 -54.22 2.46 55.57
N ALA A 77 -53.17 1.63 55.73
CA ALA A 77 -51.77 2.07 55.65
C ALA A 77 -50.81 1.08 54.93
N THR A 78 -51.32 0.05 54.24
CA THR A 78 -50.48 -0.95 53.57
C THR A 78 -51.03 -1.38 52.22
N VAL A 79 -50.16 -1.47 51.20
CA VAL A 79 -50.50 -2.05 49.89
C VAL A 79 -49.74 -3.36 49.72
N GLN A 80 -50.43 -4.43 49.30
CA GLN A 80 -49.82 -5.71 48.97
C GLN A 80 -50.24 -6.17 47.57
N SER A 81 -49.32 -6.72 46.78
CA SER A 81 -49.69 -7.31 45.49
C SER A 81 -50.48 -8.62 45.69
N GLU A 82 -51.51 -8.83 44.87
CA GLU A 82 -52.21 -10.12 44.78
C GLU A 82 -51.26 -11.25 44.30
N ALA A 83 -50.25 -10.89 43.49
CA ALA A 83 -49.20 -11.80 43.07
C ALA A 83 -48.31 -12.19 44.25
N LYS A 84 -48.23 -13.49 44.54
CA LYS A 84 -47.45 -14.06 45.64
C LYS A 84 -46.32 -14.95 45.12
N GLY A 85 -45.20 -14.97 45.82
CA GLY A 85 -44.10 -15.91 45.57
C GLY A 85 -44.46 -17.35 45.96
N LYS A 86 -43.54 -18.28 45.69
CA LYS A 86 -43.69 -19.70 46.10
C LYS A 86 -43.78 -19.88 47.62
N ASP A 87 -43.32 -18.89 48.38
CA ASP A 87 -43.36 -18.79 49.84
C ASP A 87 -44.67 -18.18 50.38
N GLY A 88 -45.62 -17.84 49.51
CA GLY A 88 -46.90 -17.23 49.88
C GLY A 88 -46.83 -15.75 50.24
N GLN A 89 -45.64 -15.13 50.16
CA GLN A 89 -45.47 -13.70 50.43
C GLN A 89 -45.82 -12.86 49.20
N PRO A 90 -46.44 -11.68 49.37
CA PRO A 90 -46.68 -10.74 48.27
C PRO A 90 -45.36 -10.26 47.64
N LEU A 91 -45.35 -10.18 46.30
CA LEU A 91 -44.18 -9.75 45.52
C LEU A 91 -43.93 -8.23 45.56
N LEU A 92 -44.93 -7.45 46.00
CA LEU A 92 -44.79 -6.03 46.32
C LEU A 92 -45.50 -5.71 47.64
N VAL A 93 -44.82 -4.97 48.52
CA VAL A 93 -45.39 -4.47 49.78
C VAL A 93 -45.02 -3.01 49.97
N LEU A 94 -46.02 -2.17 50.24
CA LEU A 94 -45.85 -0.81 50.74
C LEU A 94 -46.30 -0.77 52.19
N SER A 95 -45.40 -0.39 53.10
CA SER A 95 -45.71 -0.19 54.53
C SER A 95 -44.99 1.04 55.05
N ALA A 96 -45.71 2.00 55.66
CA ALA A 96 -45.12 3.20 56.26
C ALA A 96 -44.13 3.92 55.33
N SER A 97 -44.55 4.22 54.09
CA SER A 97 -43.75 4.86 53.04
C SER A 97 -42.50 4.10 52.58
N THR A 98 -42.37 2.84 52.97
CA THR A 98 -41.28 1.95 52.55
C THR A 98 -41.82 0.92 51.58
N LEU A 99 -41.25 0.90 50.38
CA LEU A 99 -41.66 0.00 49.31
C LEU A 99 -40.66 -1.15 49.20
N ARG A 100 -41.17 -2.38 49.13
CA ARG A 100 -40.40 -3.61 48.92
C ARG A 100 -40.89 -4.30 47.66
N VAL A 101 -39.98 -4.56 46.71
CA VAL A 101 -40.29 -5.24 45.44
C VAL A 101 -39.42 -6.48 45.30
N ARG A 102 -40.05 -7.62 44.97
CA ARG A 102 -39.42 -8.95 44.86
C ARG A 102 -39.45 -9.55 43.45
N SER A 103 -39.87 -8.83 42.43
CA SER A 103 -39.76 -9.29 41.04
C SER A 103 -39.64 -8.15 40.04
N PHE A 104 -39.08 -8.42 38.86
CA PHE A 104 -39.03 -7.44 37.78
C PHE A 104 -40.43 -7.13 37.23
N ASP A 105 -41.37 -8.08 37.30
CA ASP A 105 -42.75 -7.82 36.88
C ASP A 105 -43.43 -6.74 37.73
N GLN A 106 -43.30 -6.84 39.05
CA GLN A 106 -43.83 -5.83 39.95
C GLN A 106 -43.07 -4.50 39.83
N LEU A 107 -41.75 -4.53 39.57
CA LEU A 107 -40.96 -3.34 39.32
C LEU A 107 -41.41 -2.59 38.05
N SER A 108 -41.69 -3.32 36.96
CA SER A 108 -42.21 -2.75 35.70
C SER A 108 -43.59 -2.11 35.91
N ARG A 109 -44.51 -2.80 36.61
CA ARG A 109 -45.84 -2.27 36.94
C ARG A 109 -45.75 -1.02 37.81
N LEU A 110 -44.90 -1.04 38.83
CA LEU A 110 -44.67 0.10 39.71
C LEU A 110 -44.18 1.34 38.94
N LEU A 111 -43.19 1.17 38.06
CA LEU A 111 -42.68 2.29 37.25
C LEU A 111 -43.78 2.88 36.35
N ARG A 112 -44.65 2.03 35.78
CA ARG A 112 -45.82 2.51 35.01
C ARG A 112 -46.81 3.29 35.87
N ILE A 113 -47.08 2.83 37.10
CA ILE A 113 -47.95 3.51 38.09
C ILE A 113 -47.34 4.86 38.53
N ALA A 114 -46.01 4.94 38.66
CA ALA A 114 -45.32 6.14 39.13
C ALA A 114 -45.40 7.33 38.14
N MET A 115 -45.75 7.10 36.87
CA MET A 115 -46.00 8.14 35.85
C MET A 115 -44.91 9.23 35.80
N GLY A 116 -45.18 10.47 36.23
CA GLY A 116 -44.22 11.58 36.23
C GLY A 116 -43.15 11.51 37.33
N LYS A 117 -43.28 10.58 38.28
CA LYS A 117 -42.34 10.39 39.41
C LYS A 117 -41.31 9.28 39.17
N LYS A 118 -41.28 8.65 37.98
CA LYS A 118 -40.40 7.51 37.65
C LYS A 118 -38.91 7.77 37.95
N LEU A 119 -38.39 8.94 37.56
CA LEU A 119 -36.99 9.31 37.79
C LEU A 119 -36.64 9.34 39.28
N LYS A 120 -37.52 9.90 40.11
CA LYS A 120 -37.32 9.99 41.56
C LYS A 120 -37.40 8.62 42.24
N GLU A 121 -38.33 7.77 41.82
CA GLU A 121 -38.46 6.41 42.35
C GLU A 121 -37.28 5.52 41.96
N ALA A 122 -36.83 5.59 40.70
CA ALA A 122 -35.66 4.86 40.23
C ALA A 122 -34.38 5.33 40.94
N GLN A 123 -34.21 6.63 41.13
CA GLN A 123 -33.10 7.20 41.89
C GLN A 123 -33.12 6.72 43.35
N ALA A 124 -34.25 6.86 44.05
CA ALA A 124 -34.38 6.43 45.45
C ALA A 124 -34.15 4.92 45.62
N CYS A 125 -34.59 4.11 44.66
CA CYS A 125 -34.33 2.67 44.62
C CYS A 125 -32.83 2.36 44.51
N LEU A 126 -32.13 2.98 43.56
CA LEU A 126 -30.69 2.74 43.35
C LEU A 126 -29.82 3.27 44.50
N GLU A 127 -30.20 4.40 45.11
CA GLU A 127 -29.51 4.96 46.28
C GLU A 127 -29.64 4.06 47.52
N ALA A 128 -30.83 3.48 47.72
CA ALA A 128 -31.10 2.59 48.86
C ALA A 128 -30.57 1.16 48.65
N ASN A 129 -30.34 0.74 47.40
CA ASN A 129 -29.93 -0.61 47.03
C ASN A 129 -28.61 -0.57 46.25
N ARG A 130 -27.48 -0.34 46.95
CA ARG A 130 -26.16 -0.22 46.32
C ARG A 130 -25.81 -1.41 45.43
N ASP A 131 -26.09 -2.64 45.85
CA ASP A 131 -25.89 -3.81 44.99
C ASP A 131 -27.20 -4.51 44.66
N PRO A 132 -27.94 -4.04 43.64
CA PRO A 132 -29.21 -4.63 43.28
C PRO A 132 -29.03 -6.06 42.75
N ILE A 133 -27.87 -6.39 42.16
CA ILE A 133 -27.56 -7.73 41.65
C ILE A 133 -27.47 -8.73 42.82
N VAL A 134 -26.83 -8.34 43.92
CA VAL A 134 -26.76 -9.17 45.14
C VAL A 134 -28.13 -9.43 45.74
N ARG A 135 -29.02 -8.42 45.77
CA ARG A 135 -30.39 -8.64 46.28
C ARG A 135 -31.24 -9.49 45.35
N ILE A 136 -31.09 -9.34 44.04
CA ILE A 136 -31.86 -10.08 43.05
C ILE A 136 -31.40 -11.54 43.00
N LEU A 137 -30.10 -11.79 42.77
CA LEU A 137 -29.56 -13.13 42.46
C LEU A 137 -28.83 -13.78 43.65
N GLY A 138 -28.31 -12.98 44.58
CA GLY A 138 -27.59 -13.41 45.77
C GLY A 138 -26.13 -12.95 45.86
N PRO A 139 -25.50 -13.09 47.04
CA PRO A 139 -24.13 -12.61 47.31
C PRO A 139 -23.07 -13.26 46.41
N GLU A 140 -23.32 -14.48 45.92
CA GLU A 140 -22.45 -15.19 44.99
C GLU A 140 -22.43 -14.58 43.56
N TYR A 141 -23.35 -13.66 43.26
CA TYR A 141 -23.44 -12.93 41.99
C TYR A 141 -23.03 -11.46 42.11
N GLY A 142 -22.54 -11.03 43.28
CA GLY A 142 -22.08 -9.65 43.49
C GLY A 142 -20.78 -9.33 42.76
N THR A 143 -20.55 -8.03 42.55
CA THR A 143 -19.27 -7.52 42.04
C THR A 143 -18.24 -7.50 43.17
N VAL A 144 -17.17 -8.29 43.07
CA VAL A 144 -16.02 -8.22 43.98
C VAL A 144 -15.19 -7.01 43.57
N GLU A 145 -14.91 -6.09 44.49
CA GLU A 145 -14.12 -4.90 44.22
C GLU A 145 -12.73 -5.29 43.67
N GLY A 146 -12.48 -5.02 42.38
CA GLY A 146 -11.15 -5.12 41.76
C GLY A 146 -10.94 -6.22 40.71
N GLU A 147 -11.84 -7.20 40.58
CA GLU A 147 -11.73 -8.26 39.56
C GLU A 147 -13.11 -8.64 38.99
N ASP A 148 -13.30 -8.50 37.66
CA ASP A 148 -14.49 -8.98 36.93
C ASP A 148 -14.46 -10.51 36.76
N THR A 149 -14.41 -11.24 37.87
CA THR A 149 -14.37 -12.70 37.94
C THR A 149 -15.76 -13.34 38.08
N SER A 150 -16.83 -12.54 38.22
CA SER A 150 -18.20 -13.02 38.46
C SER A 150 -18.69 -13.96 37.35
N ILE A 151 -18.42 -13.68 36.07
CA ILE A 151 -18.81 -14.54 34.94
C ILE A 151 -17.99 -15.84 34.88
N LEU A 152 -16.72 -15.80 35.32
CA LEU A 152 -15.80 -16.95 35.26
C LEU A 152 -16.11 -18.00 36.33
N HIS A 153 -16.41 -17.57 37.56
CA HIS A 153 -16.85 -18.47 38.63
C HIS A 153 -18.19 -19.16 38.30
N LEU A 154 -19.00 -18.54 37.44
CA LEU A 154 -20.32 -19.02 37.04
C LEU A 154 -20.27 -20.11 35.96
N PHE A 155 -19.39 -20.00 34.96
CA PHE A 155 -19.20 -21.06 33.97
C PHE A 155 -18.67 -22.36 34.58
N ASP A 156 -17.86 -22.26 35.65
CA ASP A 156 -17.39 -23.41 36.42
C ASP A 156 -18.52 -24.09 37.23
N LYS A 157 -19.58 -23.38 37.59
CA LYS A 157 -20.74 -23.92 38.33
C LYS A 157 -21.75 -24.60 37.41
N VAL A 158 -21.96 -24.10 36.18
CA VAL A 158 -22.79 -24.75 35.13
C VAL A 158 -22.25 -26.11 34.73
N LYS A 159 -20.92 -26.25 34.74
CA LYS A 159 -20.28 -27.55 34.53
C LYS A 159 -20.58 -28.57 35.63
N LYS A 160 -21.04 -28.12 36.81
CA LYS A 160 -21.23 -28.95 38.01
C LYS A 160 -22.69 -29.19 38.39
N GLU A 161 -23.61 -28.25 38.14
CA GLU A 161 -25.03 -28.38 38.53
C GLU A 161 -25.97 -27.92 37.39
N SER A 162 -26.78 -28.84 36.88
CA SER A 162 -27.77 -28.62 35.80
C SER A 162 -29.18 -28.44 36.40
N ASP A 163 -29.39 -27.40 37.19
CA ASP A 163 -30.71 -27.05 37.74
C ASP A 163 -31.36 -25.87 36.96
N PRO A 164 -32.67 -25.94 36.60
CA PRO A 164 -33.36 -24.90 35.83
C PRO A 164 -33.37 -23.51 36.48
N GLU A 165 -33.30 -23.41 37.81
CA GLU A 165 -33.25 -22.11 38.51
C GLU A 165 -31.89 -21.42 38.28
N THR A 166 -30.81 -22.19 38.16
CA THR A 166 -29.47 -21.68 37.86
C THR A 166 -29.41 -21.12 36.44
N GLU A 167 -30.04 -21.78 35.47
CA GLU A 167 -30.14 -21.29 34.08
C GLU A 167 -30.91 -19.95 34.00
N LEU A 168 -32.00 -19.83 34.76
CA LEU A 168 -32.80 -18.60 34.80
C LEU A 168 -32.02 -17.44 35.45
N LYS A 169 -31.30 -17.70 36.55
CA LYS A 169 -30.39 -16.72 37.19
C LYS A 169 -29.31 -16.23 36.21
N MET A 170 -28.79 -17.11 35.35
CA MET A 170 -27.81 -16.74 34.32
C MET A 170 -28.38 -15.85 33.24
N LYS A 171 -29.57 -16.15 32.74
CA LYS A 171 -30.25 -15.30 31.75
C LYS A 171 -30.46 -13.89 32.30
N ILE A 172 -30.93 -13.78 33.54
CA ILE A 172 -31.11 -12.48 34.22
C ILE A 172 -29.75 -11.76 34.36
N LEU A 173 -28.69 -12.45 34.78
CA LEU A 173 -27.37 -11.84 34.92
C LEU A 173 -26.81 -11.33 33.59
N LEU A 174 -26.95 -12.10 32.50
CA LEU A 174 -26.51 -11.70 31.16
C LEU A 174 -27.24 -10.44 30.67
N LEU A 175 -28.55 -10.36 30.91
CA LEU A 175 -29.35 -9.20 30.56
C LEU A 175 -28.93 -7.95 31.36
N LEU A 176 -28.67 -8.11 32.66
CA LEU A 176 -28.18 -7.03 33.51
C LEU A 176 -26.76 -6.58 33.13
N HIS A 177 -25.88 -7.50 32.72
CA HIS A 177 -24.54 -7.18 32.24
C HIS A 177 -24.55 -6.47 30.88
N GLN A 178 -25.44 -6.90 29.97
CA GLN A 178 -25.64 -6.23 28.69
C GLN A 178 -26.13 -4.79 28.88
N LEU A 179 -27.05 -4.56 29.82
CA LEU A 179 -27.47 -3.22 30.20
C LEU A 179 -26.28 -2.40 30.71
N ASP A 180 -25.48 -2.95 31.62
CA ASP A 180 -24.34 -2.24 32.24
C ASP A 180 -23.28 -1.81 31.19
N LEU A 181 -22.99 -2.67 30.19
CA LEU A 181 -22.13 -2.32 29.05
C LEU A 181 -22.72 -1.21 28.18
N GLN A 182 -24.04 -1.24 27.94
CA GLN A 182 -24.72 -0.19 27.17
C GLN A 182 -24.69 1.16 27.88
N LEU A 183 -24.89 1.16 29.20
CA LEU A 183 -24.79 2.35 30.04
C LEU A 183 -23.37 2.91 30.02
N LEU A 184 -22.34 2.07 30.20
CA LEU A 184 -20.93 2.49 30.21
C LEU A 184 -20.51 3.12 28.87
N ASN A 185 -20.85 2.50 27.74
CA ASN A 185 -20.52 3.04 26.42
C ASN A 185 -21.21 4.38 26.15
N SER A 186 -22.47 4.51 26.58
CA SER A 186 -23.22 5.77 26.46
C SER A 186 -22.60 6.88 27.32
N SER A 187 -22.18 6.56 28.55
CA SER A 187 -21.50 7.48 29.44
C SER A 187 -20.13 7.91 28.92
N LEU A 188 -19.30 6.98 28.42
CA LEU A 188 -17.99 7.31 27.83
C LEU A 188 -18.12 8.27 26.65
N LYS A 189 -19.13 8.09 25.80
CA LYS A 189 -19.41 8.97 24.67
C LYS A 189 -19.81 10.39 25.11
N GLN A 190 -20.46 10.51 26.26
CA GLN A 190 -20.86 11.80 26.82
C GLN A 190 -19.68 12.48 27.54
N ILE A 191 -18.87 11.71 28.27
CA ILE A 191 -17.66 12.19 28.95
C ILE A 191 -16.59 12.66 27.95
N SER A 192 -16.41 11.94 26.83
CA SER A 192 -15.42 12.31 25.81
C SER A 192 -15.75 13.62 25.07
N GLN A 193 -17.00 14.08 25.16
CA GLN A 193 -17.42 15.37 24.60
C GLN A 193 -17.07 16.56 25.52
N ASP A 194 -16.78 16.32 26.81
CA ASP A 194 -16.61 17.35 27.84
C ASP A 194 -15.15 17.64 28.26
N VAL A 195 -14.17 16.79 27.91
CA VAL A 195 -12.76 16.99 28.33
C VAL A 195 -11.99 17.86 27.32
N ARG A 196 -11.79 19.15 27.64
CA ARG A 196 -10.85 20.05 26.92
C ARG A 196 -9.78 20.57 27.87
N LEU A 197 -8.51 20.54 27.44
CA LEU A 197 -7.40 21.18 28.15
C LEU A 197 -7.62 22.70 28.20
N ASN A 198 -7.37 23.32 29.36
CA ASN A 198 -7.53 24.76 29.53
C ASN A 198 -6.21 25.44 29.97
N PRO A 199 -6.07 26.77 29.75
CA PRO A 199 -4.80 27.46 30.04
C PRO A 199 -4.36 27.41 31.51
N ALA A 200 -5.31 27.34 32.45
CA ALA A 200 -5.00 27.28 33.88
C ALA A 200 -4.37 25.93 34.26
N ALA A 201 -4.89 24.82 33.73
CA ALA A 201 -4.33 23.48 33.94
C ALA A 201 -2.90 23.38 33.39
N VAL A 202 -2.67 23.90 32.18
CA VAL A 202 -1.34 23.89 31.55
C VAL A 202 -0.34 24.72 32.36
N ASN A 203 -0.72 25.89 32.87
CA ASN A 203 0.17 26.71 33.70
C ASN A 203 0.53 26.02 35.03
N ASN A 204 -0.41 25.31 35.66
CA ASN A 204 -0.14 24.58 36.90
C ASN A 204 0.86 23.44 36.68
N GLU A 205 0.69 22.66 35.61
CA GLU A 205 1.61 21.57 35.27
C GLU A 205 3.01 22.10 34.91
N VAL A 206 3.09 23.18 34.13
CA VAL A 206 4.37 23.82 33.79
C VAL A 206 5.08 24.33 35.04
N ASN A 207 4.36 24.96 35.98
CA ASN A 207 4.95 25.42 37.24
C ASN A 207 5.45 24.25 38.10
N LEU A 208 4.72 23.13 38.11
CA LEU A 208 5.15 21.91 38.80
C LEU A 208 6.42 21.33 38.16
N LEU A 209 6.50 21.29 36.84
CA LEU A 209 7.68 20.81 36.11
C LEU A 209 8.90 21.74 36.29
N LYS A 210 8.70 23.06 36.40
CA LYS A 210 9.79 24.00 36.71
C LYS A 210 10.47 23.71 38.05
N ASN A 211 9.76 23.14 39.03
CA ASN A 211 10.37 22.76 40.31
C ASN A 211 11.40 21.63 40.17
N PHE A 212 11.38 20.89 39.04
CA PHE A 212 12.35 19.85 38.71
C PHE A 212 13.45 20.32 37.74
N SER A 213 13.54 21.63 37.48
CA SER A 213 14.56 22.26 36.63
C SER A 213 15.62 23.01 37.43
N GLY A 214 16.89 22.89 37.05
CA GLY A 214 18.02 23.50 37.75
C GLY A 214 19.39 23.21 37.14
N GLN A 215 20.42 23.88 37.67
CA GLN A 215 21.82 23.80 37.18
C GLN A 215 22.64 22.67 37.84
N GLY A 216 22.02 21.77 38.61
CA GLY A 216 22.71 20.71 39.37
C GLY A 216 22.39 19.29 38.90
N GLU A 217 23.29 18.33 39.17
CA GLU A 217 23.14 16.90 38.83
C GLU A 217 21.94 16.21 39.53
N ASP A 218 21.31 16.88 40.50
CA ASP A 218 20.13 16.40 41.24
C ASP A 218 18.78 16.74 40.56
N THR A 219 18.80 17.47 39.44
CA THR A 219 17.59 17.86 38.68
C THR A 219 17.55 17.21 37.30
N VAL A 220 16.35 16.83 36.85
CA VAL A 220 16.18 16.10 35.56
C VAL A 220 16.20 17.06 34.37
N LEU A 221 15.78 18.31 34.58
CA LEU A 221 15.73 19.34 33.55
C LEU A 221 16.79 20.42 33.79
N GLU A 222 17.49 20.83 32.74
CA GLU A 222 18.38 22.00 32.75
C GLU A 222 17.53 23.29 32.75
N SER A 223 16.53 23.36 31.87
CA SER A 223 15.58 24.49 31.83
C SER A 223 14.22 24.09 31.26
N LEU A 224 13.18 24.84 31.63
CA LEU A 224 11.85 24.74 31.05
C LEU A 224 11.27 26.14 30.87
N GLU A 225 11.14 26.56 29.62
CA GLU A 225 10.79 27.94 29.27
C GLU A 225 9.63 28.00 28.27
N TYR A 226 8.85 29.07 28.33
CA TYR A 226 7.89 29.36 27.27
C TYR A 226 8.65 29.98 26.09
N THR A 227 8.24 29.66 24.87
CA THR A 227 8.75 30.34 23.66
C THR A 227 8.39 31.83 23.62
N SER A 228 7.35 32.24 24.37
CA SER A 228 6.90 33.62 24.50
C SER A 228 6.56 33.92 25.96
N ASP A 229 7.16 34.99 26.48
CA ASP A 229 6.88 35.50 27.82
C ASP A 229 5.55 36.26 27.90
N TYR A 230 4.98 36.64 26.77
CA TYR A 230 3.73 37.38 26.69
C TYR A 230 2.50 36.48 26.92
N MET A 231 1.64 36.84 27.86
CA MET A 231 0.38 36.17 28.16
C MET A 231 -0.80 37.08 27.81
N PHE A 232 -1.75 36.57 27.04
CA PHE A 232 -2.99 37.28 26.71
C PHE A 232 -3.98 37.26 27.88
N SER A 233 -4.98 38.15 27.85
CA SER A 233 -5.99 38.28 28.91
C SER A 233 -6.81 37.00 29.17
N ASN A 234 -6.83 36.06 28.23
CA ASN A 234 -7.48 34.75 28.35
C ASN A 234 -6.56 33.64 28.91
N GLY A 235 -5.35 33.98 29.36
CA GLY A 235 -4.39 33.04 29.94
C GLY A 235 -3.57 32.25 28.92
N CYS A 236 -3.86 32.38 27.61
CA CYS A 236 -3.06 31.76 26.55
C CYS A 236 -1.77 32.54 26.29
N ARG A 237 -0.73 31.85 25.81
CA ARG A 237 0.53 32.43 25.32
C ARG A 237 0.71 32.24 23.81
N ALA A 238 -0.12 31.42 23.16
CA ALA A 238 -0.18 31.30 21.70
C ALA A 238 -0.80 32.57 21.06
N PRO A 239 -0.45 32.93 19.82
CA PRO A 239 -1.03 34.09 19.13
C PRO A 239 -2.55 33.94 18.87
N PRO A 240 -3.34 35.02 18.81
CA PRO A 240 -4.81 34.96 18.69
C PRO A 240 -5.32 34.13 17.52
N TRP A 241 -4.66 34.18 16.35
CA TRP A 241 -5.05 33.38 15.18
C TRP A 241 -4.81 31.88 15.36
N ARG A 242 -3.85 31.47 16.21
CA ARG A 242 -3.62 30.06 16.56
C ARG A 242 -4.53 29.59 17.70
N GLN A 243 -4.97 30.50 18.57
CA GLN A 243 -5.97 30.20 19.61
C GLN A 243 -7.32 29.78 19.01
N VAL A 244 -7.69 30.29 17.83
CA VAL A 244 -8.89 29.84 17.09
C VAL A 244 -8.81 28.34 16.73
N HIS A 245 -7.59 27.82 16.54
CA HIS A 245 -7.33 26.39 16.31
C HIS A 245 -7.11 25.61 17.62
N GLY A 246 -7.35 26.23 18.77
CA GLY A 246 -7.24 25.61 20.08
C GLY A 246 -5.83 25.57 20.65
N GLU A 247 -4.83 26.25 20.10
CA GLU A 247 -3.48 26.30 20.70
C GLU A 247 -3.43 27.24 21.92
N ILE A 248 -2.78 26.80 22.99
CA ILE A 248 -2.71 27.47 24.30
C ILE A 248 -1.32 28.11 24.51
N CYS A 249 -0.22 27.36 24.37
CA CYS A 249 1.15 27.86 24.51
C CYS A 249 2.17 26.93 23.86
N TYR A 250 3.42 27.41 23.68
CA TYR A 250 4.54 26.55 23.27
C TYR A 250 5.70 26.63 24.26
N LEU A 251 6.29 25.48 24.56
CA LEU A 251 7.33 25.27 25.56
C LEU A 251 8.63 24.78 24.90
N VAL A 252 9.75 25.16 25.49
CA VAL A 252 11.07 24.61 25.22
C VAL A 252 11.55 23.93 26.51
N ILE A 253 11.73 22.63 26.46
CA ILE A 253 12.19 21.83 27.59
C ILE A 253 13.60 21.36 27.27
N LYS A 254 14.59 21.77 28.07
CA LYS A 254 15.97 21.34 27.92
C LYS A 254 16.33 20.36 29.05
N PRO A 255 16.39 19.06 28.76
CA PRO A 255 16.95 18.08 29.70
C PRO A 255 18.49 18.11 29.67
N HIS A 256 19.15 17.60 30.71
CA HIS A 256 20.62 17.60 30.81
C HIS A 256 21.31 16.60 29.86
N ASP A 257 20.59 15.61 29.36
CA ASP A 257 21.13 14.43 28.67
C ASP A 257 20.81 14.38 27.16
N THR A 258 19.94 15.25 26.67
CA THR A 258 19.47 15.25 25.28
C THR A 258 19.20 16.66 24.74
N ASP A 259 18.96 16.77 23.43
CA ASP A 259 18.66 18.04 22.77
C ASP A 259 17.32 18.65 23.28
N PRO A 260 17.14 19.98 23.22
CA PRO A 260 15.91 20.63 23.64
C PRO A 260 14.67 20.10 22.90
N LEU A 261 13.62 19.80 23.68
CA LEU A 261 12.32 19.38 23.20
C LEU A 261 11.39 20.59 23.05
N TYR A 262 10.70 20.67 21.91
CA TYR A 262 9.74 21.73 21.62
C TYR A 262 8.32 21.20 21.72
N ILE A 263 7.47 21.79 22.56
CA ILE A 263 6.12 21.28 22.83
C ILE A 263 5.06 22.34 22.52
N THR A 264 3.95 21.93 21.93
CA THR A 264 2.72 22.70 21.74
C THR A 264 1.64 22.19 22.69
N CYS A 265 1.12 23.04 23.57
CA CYS A 265 -0.08 22.74 24.37
C CYS A 265 -1.31 23.33 23.70
N SER A 266 -2.38 22.55 23.58
CA SER A 266 -3.65 22.90 22.94
C SER A 266 -4.84 22.37 23.76
N THR A 267 -6.02 22.91 23.54
CA THR A 267 -7.29 22.42 24.09
C THR A 267 -7.57 20.95 23.74
N ALA A 268 -6.92 20.43 22.69
CA ALA A 268 -7.00 19.03 22.27
C ALA A 268 -5.91 18.12 22.87
N GLY A 269 -4.88 18.65 23.53
CA GLY A 269 -3.74 17.84 23.98
C GLY A 269 -2.42 18.59 24.07
N VAL A 270 -1.35 17.87 24.41
CA VAL A 270 0.04 18.34 24.41
C VAL A 270 0.82 17.58 23.34
N PHE A 271 1.54 18.28 22.47
CA PHE A 271 2.15 17.75 21.24
C PHE A 271 3.65 18.11 21.16
N LEU A 272 4.51 17.21 20.68
CA LEU A 272 5.93 17.46 20.47
C LEU A 272 6.19 17.92 19.01
N ASN A 273 6.91 19.03 18.82
CA ASN A 273 7.19 19.65 17.53
C ASN A 273 8.54 19.18 16.96
N GLY A 274 8.50 18.35 15.91
CA GLY A 274 9.54 18.16 14.87
C GLY A 274 10.95 17.68 15.26
N VAL A 275 11.28 16.43 14.88
CA VAL A 275 12.64 16.02 14.47
C VAL A 275 12.56 15.29 13.13
N THR A 276 13.20 15.84 12.10
CA THR A 276 13.39 15.24 10.76
C THR A 276 14.69 14.43 10.70
N TYR A 277 14.56 13.14 10.40
CA TYR A 277 15.56 12.16 9.92
C TYR A 277 16.97 12.11 10.53
N THR A 278 17.16 11.17 11.46
CA THR A 278 18.26 10.19 11.43
C THR A 278 17.76 8.87 12.00
N LEU A 279 17.46 7.92 11.11
CA LEU A 279 17.02 6.58 11.45
C LEU A 279 18.21 5.73 11.94
N PHE A 280 18.79 6.07 13.10
CA PHE A 280 19.74 5.19 13.81
C PHE A 280 19.80 5.35 15.34
N CYS A 281 19.02 6.24 15.98
CA CYS A 281 19.09 6.44 17.44
C CYS A 281 17.84 6.04 18.25
N PHE A 282 16.78 5.48 17.64
CA PHE A 282 15.59 5.07 18.39
C PHE A 282 15.70 3.74 19.18
N ARG A 283 16.83 3.02 19.06
CA ARG A 283 17.15 1.86 19.93
C ARG A 283 18.04 2.21 21.13
N HIS A 284 18.56 3.43 21.23
CA HIS A 284 19.51 3.80 22.29
C HIS A 284 18.84 4.39 23.54
N CYS A 285 17.70 5.10 23.42
CA CYS A 285 17.02 5.69 24.59
C CYS A 285 16.33 4.66 25.50
N LYS A 286 15.81 3.55 24.98
CA LYS A 286 15.32 2.45 25.84
C LYS A 286 16.45 1.72 26.57
N MET A 287 17.70 1.83 26.11
CA MET A 287 18.87 1.20 26.73
C MET A 287 19.47 2.02 27.89
N GLN A 288 19.37 3.35 27.87
CA GLN A 288 19.98 4.20 28.92
C GLN A 288 19.15 4.31 30.21
N VAL A 289 17.82 4.36 30.10
CA VAL A 289 16.93 4.23 31.27
C VAL A 289 17.07 2.83 31.91
N PHE A 290 17.30 1.80 31.08
CA PHE A 290 17.59 0.43 31.54
C PHE A 290 18.96 0.31 32.23
N TRP A 291 19.98 1.02 31.73
CA TRP A 291 21.31 1.05 32.32
C TRP A 291 21.36 1.84 33.64
N LEU A 292 20.54 2.90 33.77
CA LEU A 292 20.33 3.65 35.01
C LEU A 292 19.59 2.82 36.07
N LEU A 293 18.55 2.08 35.68
CA LEU A 293 17.88 1.10 36.55
C LEU A 293 18.82 -0.06 36.94
N PHE A 294 19.67 -0.53 36.03
CA PHE A 294 20.68 -1.55 36.30
C PHE A 294 21.77 -1.05 37.26
N ARG A 295 22.17 0.22 37.18
CA ARG A 295 23.15 0.87 38.07
C ARG A 295 22.57 1.16 39.46
N ALA A 296 21.29 1.52 39.53
CA ALA A 296 20.54 1.66 40.79
C ALA A 296 20.38 0.30 41.50
N LEU A 297 20.05 -0.77 40.76
CA LEU A 297 19.95 -2.13 41.28
C LEU A 297 21.31 -2.70 41.72
N TYR A 298 22.42 -2.33 41.07
CA TYR A 298 23.78 -2.74 41.45
C TYR A 298 24.27 -2.04 42.74
N GLN A 299 23.84 -0.81 43.01
CA GLN A 299 24.17 -0.12 44.27
C GLN A 299 23.39 -0.66 45.48
N LEU A 300 22.16 -1.14 45.27
CA LEU A 300 21.36 -1.83 46.29
C LEU A 300 21.95 -3.18 46.75
N GLU A 301 22.87 -3.76 45.98
CA GLU A 301 23.58 -5.02 46.30
C GLU A 301 24.60 -4.85 47.46
N SER A 302 24.96 -3.61 47.83
CA SER A 302 25.91 -3.33 48.91
C SER A 302 25.33 -3.45 50.34
N HIS A 303 24.01 -3.62 50.49
CA HIS A 303 23.34 -3.53 51.80
C HIS A 303 22.34 -4.64 52.15
N ILE A 304 22.22 -5.74 51.38
CA ILE A 304 21.19 -6.77 51.62
C ILE A 304 21.81 -8.17 51.84
N THR A 305 21.65 -8.73 53.04
CA THR A 305 22.26 -10.01 53.48
C THR A 305 21.31 -11.22 53.46
N THR A 306 20.21 -11.21 52.70
CA THR A 306 19.23 -12.32 52.67
C THR A 306 19.24 -13.10 51.35
N THR A 307 19.50 -14.40 51.44
CA THR A 307 19.80 -15.36 50.35
C THR A 307 18.65 -15.57 49.34
N ILE A 308 17.41 -15.21 49.69
CA ILE A 308 16.21 -15.44 48.85
C ILE A 308 16.10 -14.39 47.72
N LEU A 309 16.63 -13.17 47.89
CA LEU A 309 16.61 -12.14 46.85
C LEU A 309 17.65 -12.38 45.73
N VAL A 310 18.76 -13.05 46.05
CA VAL A 310 19.87 -13.32 45.12
C VAL A 310 19.46 -14.31 44.02
N ALA A 311 18.61 -15.29 44.34
CA ALA A 311 18.10 -16.26 43.37
C ALA A 311 17.12 -15.62 42.35
N SER A 312 16.29 -14.68 42.80
CA SER A 312 15.36 -13.91 41.95
C SER A 312 16.12 -12.98 40.99
N LEU A 313 17.18 -12.33 41.47
CA LEU A 313 18.07 -11.49 40.66
C LEU A 313 18.85 -12.28 39.60
N PHE A 314 19.16 -13.56 39.86
CA PHE A 314 19.87 -14.44 38.92
C PHE A 314 18.97 -14.91 37.75
N LEU A 315 17.69 -15.20 38.02
CA LEU A 315 16.70 -15.54 36.98
C LEU A 315 16.38 -14.34 36.07
N ILE A 316 16.34 -13.14 36.64
CA ILE A 316 16.17 -11.88 35.89
C ILE A 316 17.41 -11.61 34.99
N LYS A 317 18.62 -11.86 35.49
CA LYS A 317 19.87 -11.78 34.69
C LYS A 317 19.88 -12.77 33.51
N LEU A 318 19.30 -13.96 33.66
CA LEU A 318 19.23 -14.98 32.60
C LEU A 318 18.20 -14.63 31.51
N PHE A 319 17.08 -14.03 31.92
CA PHE A 319 16.02 -13.56 31.01
C PHE A 319 16.51 -12.41 30.11
N PHE A 320 17.24 -11.44 30.67
CA PHE A 320 17.79 -10.30 29.91
C PHE A 320 18.97 -10.65 28.99
N PHE A 321 19.73 -11.71 29.31
CA PHE A 321 20.84 -12.16 28.46
C PHE A 321 20.36 -12.86 27.18
N LEU A 322 19.18 -13.49 27.23
CA LEU A 322 18.54 -14.13 26.06
C LEU A 322 17.91 -13.10 25.11
N ASP A 323 17.35 -12.01 25.62
CA ASP A 323 16.84 -10.88 24.81
C ASP A 323 17.96 -10.11 24.10
N PHE A 324 19.14 -10.00 24.70
CA PHE A 324 20.30 -9.31 24.11
C PHE A 324 20.85 -10.00 22.85
N TRP A 325 20.69 -11.32 22.73
CA TRP A 325 21.28 -12.10 21.62
C TRP A 325 20.32 -12.34 20.44
N CYS A 326 19.00 -12.31 20.67
CA CYS A 326 17.99 -12.46 19.62
C CYS A 326 17.82 -11.23 18.69
N GLY A 327 18.48 -10.10 18.99
CA GLY A 327 18.26 -8.81 18.34
C GLY A 327 19.27 -8.34 17.28
N PHE A 328 20.32 -9.11 16.98
CA PHE A 328 21.39 -8.71 16.05
C PHE A 328 21.31 -9.43 14.69
N ASN A 329 21.10 -8.66 13.62
CA ASN A 329 21.29 -9.08 12.22
C ASN A 329 22.69 -8.63 11.75
N VAL A 330 23.50 -9.54 11.21
CA VAL A 330 24.93 -9.34 10.88
C VAL A 330 25.11 -8.75 9.47
N SER A 331 24.34 -7.72 9.11
CA SER A 331 24.44 -7.08 7.79
C SER A 331 25.05 -5.68 7.77
N ALA A 332 25.45 -5.12 8.92
CA ALA A 332 26.00 -3.77 9.02
C ALA A 332 27.54 -3.72 9.14
N TRP A 333 28.26 -4.48 8.31
CA TRP A 333 29.75 -4.43 8.28
C TRP A 333 30.36 -4.16 6.90
N ASN A 334 29.57 -3.65 5.95
CA ASN A 334 30.11 -3.18 4.68
C ASN A 334 29.57 -1.78 4.39
N ILE A 335 30.43 -0.76 4.50
CA ILE A 335 30.63 0.28 3.49
C ILE A 335 31.85 1.14 3.87
N VAL A 336 32.87 1.00 3.01
CA VAL A 336 33.76 2.02 2.44
C VAL A 336 34.77 2.72 3.35
N PHE A 337 36.02 2.27 3.20
CA PHE A 337 37.24 3.05 3.36
C PHE A 337 37.19 4.32 2.50
N SER A 338 37.27 5.48 3.14
CA SER A 338 37.75 6.71 2.52
C SER A 338 38.84 7.29 3.40
N THR A 339 40.04 7.40 2.85
CA THR A 339 41.19 8.05 3.45
C THR A 339 40.93 9.55 3.56
N ASN A 340 41.02 10.13 4.76
CA ASN A 340 41.65 11.43 4.85
C ASN A 340 42.28 11.75 6.21
N GLN A 341 43.33 12.56 6.09
CA GLN A 341 44.28 13.01 7.08
C GLN A 341 43.58 13.74 8.26
N HIS A 342 43.83 13.28 9.49
CA HIS A 342 44.12 14.08 10.70
C HIS A 342 43.92 13.17 11.92
N GLY A 343 45.03 12.68 12.46
CA GLY A 343 45.04 11.61 13.45
C GLY A 343 44.39 11.96 14.78
N ARG A 344 43.47 11.10 15.25
CA ARG A 344 43.22 10.80 16.67
C ARG A 344 42.87 9.30 16.82
N ARG A 345 43.32 8.72 17.94
CA ARG A 345 43.59 7.29 18.19
C ARG A 345 42.36 6.38 18.18
N ILE A 346 42.43 5.26 17.44
CA ILE A 346 41.50 4.12 17.46
C ILE A 346 41.96 3.10 18.52
N ILE A 347 41.03 2.58 19.32
CA ILE A 347 41.27 1.49 20.29
C ILE A 347 41.57 0.19 19.51
N SER A 348 42.76 -0.36 19.72
CA SER A 348 43.31 -1.54 19.05
C SER A 348 42.55 -2.85 19.38
N MET A 349 42.23 -3.61 18.33
CA MET A 349 41.66 -4.98 18.29
C MET A 349 42.45 -6.02 19.11
N SER A 350 43.63 -5.66 19.65
CA SER A 350 44.50 -6.50 20.48
C SER A 350 43.95 -6.80 21.89
N LYS A 351 43.03 -5.98 22.42
CA LYS A 351 42.38 -6.23 23.74
C LYS A 351 41.23 -7.25 23.67
N VAL A 352 40.51 -7.30 22.55
CA VAL A 352 39.39 -8.22 22.32
C VAL A 352 39.89 -9.65 22.10
N LEU A 353 41.02 -9.82 21.40
CA LEU A 353 41.66 -11.13 21.20
C LEU A 353 42.24 -11.74 22.49
N ARG A 354 42.68 -10.90 23.46
CA ARG A 354 43.12 -11.37 24.79
C ARG A 354 41.97 -11.83 25.68
N PHE A 355 40.79 -11.23 25.53
CA PHE A 355 39.57 -11.65 26.24
C PHE A 355 39.06 -13.01 25.75
N LEU A 356 39.13 -13.26 24.44
CA LEU A 356 38.71 -14.53 23.82
C LEU A 356 39.66 -15.71 24.12
N ALA A 357 40.96 -15.45 24.28
CA ALA A 357 41.94 -16.48 24.64
C ALA A 357 41.75 -17.03 26.07
N ASN A 358 41.33 -16.18 27.02
CA ASN A 358 41.06 -16.59 28.41
C ASN A 358 39.82 -17.48 28.55
N HIS A 359 38.83 -17.35 27.66
CA HIS A 359 37.59 -18.13 27.72
C HIS A 359 37.75 -19.59 27.26
N ARG A 360 38.77 -19.88 26.42
CA ARG A 360 39.12 -21.24 25.99
C ARG A 360 39.79 -22.05 27.11
N ALA A 361 40.56 -21.41 27.99
CA ALA A 361 41.21 -22.05 29.14
C ALA A 361 40.20 -22.45 30.23
N PHE A 362 39.15 -21.65 30.43
CA PHE A 362 38.09 -21.89 31.40
C PHE A 362 37.23 -23.13 31.05
N MET A 363 36.93 -23.32 29.75
CA MET A 363 36.19 -24.48 29.23
C MET A 363 36.98 -25.80 29.33
N ILE A 364 38.32 -25.75 29.26
CA ILE A 364 39.17 -26.94 29.41
C ILE A 364 39.29 -27.36 30.89
N LEU A 365 39.22 -26.41 31.83
CA LEU A 365 39.24 -26.69 33.27
C LEU A 365 37.95 -27.38 33.75
N GLN A 366 36.77 -26.95 33.27
CA GLN A 366 35.49 -27.58 33.63
C GLN A 366 35.38 -29.03 33.13
N LYS A 367 35.97 -29.34 31.97
CA LYS A 367 35.99 -30.70 31.41
C LYS A 367 36.83 -31.68 32.26
N ARG A 368 37.88 -31.20 32.96
CA ARG A 368 38.71 -32.02 33.86
C ARG A 368 38.09 -32.25 35.24
N VAL A 369 37.26 -31.33 35.73
CA VAL A 369 36.56 -31.47 37.02
C VAL A 369 35.42 -32.48 36.93
N TYR A 370 34.72 -32.54 35.79
CA TYR A 370 33.58 -33.45 35.60
C TYR A 370 33.97 -34.93 35.39
N LEU A 371 35.18 -35.21 34.89
CA LEU A 371 35.67 -36.58 34.66
C LEU A 371 36.24 -37.28 35.90
N ARG A 372 36.36 -36.59 37.05
CA ARG A 372 36.99 -37.14 38.27
C ARG A 372 36.05 -37.52 39.41
N LYS A 373 34.75 -37.24 39.32
CA LYS A 373 33.76 -37.61 40.35
C LYS A 373 32.52 -38.30 39.77
N GLY A 374 32.74 -39.19 38.79
CA GLY A 374 31.77 -40.22 38.45
C GLY A 374 31.97 -41.43 39.36
N LYS A 375 31.21 -41.51 40.46
CA LYS A 375 30.66 -42.74 41.03
C LYS A 375 29.83 -42.40 42.27
N VAL A 376 28.67 -43.07 42.36
CA VAL A 376 27.75 -43.23 43.51
C VAL A 376 26.39 -42.49 43.39
N LEU A 377 25.38 -43.31 43.04
CA LEU A 377 23.95 -43.36 43.46
C LEU A 377 22.85 -42.54 42.75
N GLN A 378 22.07 -43.31 41.97
CA GLN A 378 20.61 -43.45 41.84
C GLN A 378 19.61 -42.47 42.51
N GLN A 379 18.53 -42.25 41.72
CA GLN A 379 17.19 -41.70 42.00
C GLN A 379 17.03 -40.17 42.13
N GLY A 380 16.15 -39.60 41.30
CA GLY A 380 15.71 -38.20 41.34
C GLY A 380 16.03 -37.42 40.06
N GLY A 381 15.02 -36.81 39.44
CA GLY A 381 15.14 -36.07 38.17
C GLY A 381 15.97 -34.79 38.29
N ASP A 382 16.87 -34.58 37.32
CA ASP A 382 17.76 -33.41 37.27
C ASP A 382 17.48 -32.54 36.02
N PRO A 383 17.12 -31.24 36.18
CA PRO A 383 16.89 -30.28 35.10
C PRO A 383 18.09 -30.03 34.15
N LEU A 384 19.33 -30.30 34.58
CA LEU A 384 20.55 -29.97 33.83
C LEU A 384 20.80 -30.85 32.59
N ALA A 385 20.29 -32.09 32.57
CA ALA A 385 20.41 -32.99 31.41
C ALA A 385 19.54 -32.55 30.22
N ARG A 386 18.42 -31.86 30.48
CA ARG A 386 17.54 -31.28 29.44
C ARG A 386 18.17 -30.06 28.78
N VAL A 387 18.87 -29.22 29.56
CA VAL A 387 19.56 -28.02 29.07
C VAL A 387 20.72 -28.39 28.12
N TYR A 388 21.47 -29.45 28.43
CA TYR A 388 22.57 -29.91 27.58
C TYR A 388 22.10 -30.44 26.21
N ASN A 389 20.97 -31.15 26.16
CA ASN A 389 20.37 -31.62 24.91
C ASN A 389 19.76 -30.48 24.07
N TYR A 390 19.22 -29.44 24.73
CA TYR A 390 18.69 -28.25 24.08
C TYR A 390 19.81 -27.42 23.40
N LEU A 391 20.96 -27.24 24.09
CA LEU A 391 22.14 -26.56 23.55
C LEU A 391 22.76 -27.28 22.34
N LYS A 392 22.71 -28.62 22.31
CA LYS A 392 23.21 -29.41 21.18
C LYS A 392 22.34 -29.24 19.92
N LEU A 393 21.03 -29.10 20.08
CA LEU A 393 20.06 -28.83 19.01
C LEU A 393 20.19 -27.41 18.44
N VAL A 394 20.36 -26.41 19.31
CA VAL A 394 20.55 -25.01 18.90
C VAL A 394 21.85 -24.82 18.12
N THR A 395 22.93 -25.53 18.49
CA THR A 395 24.22 -25.44 17.77
C THR A 395 24.17 -26.06 16.36
N LEU A 396 23.36 -27.11 16.17
CA LEU A 396 23.14 -27.74 14.86
C LEU A 396 22.23 -26.88 13.94
N PHE A 397 21.31 -26.13 14.52
CA PHE A 397 20.40 -25.24 13.79
C PHE A 397 21.09 -23.94 13.31
N ILE A 398 22.10 -23.46 14.03
CA ILE A 398 22.85 -22.24 13.67
C ILE A 398 23.80 -22.50 12.49
N PHE A 399 24.39 -23.70 12.37
CA PHE A 399 25.35 -24.01 11.30
C PHE A 399 24.70 -24.18 9.91
N SER A 400 23.40 -24.48 9.81
CA SER A 400 22.72 -24.62 8.51
C SER A 400 22.29 -23.28 7.89
N LYS A 401 22.12 -22.22 8.69
CA LYS A 401 21.75 -20.87 8.22
C LYS A 401 22.93 -20.07 7.64
N THR A 402 24.17 -20.49 7.86
CA THR A 402 25.38 -19.80 7.37
C THR A 402 25.85 -20.24 5.98
N SER A 403 25.32 -21.35 5.41
CA SER A 403 25.77 -21.83 4.10
C SER A 403 24.92 -21.34 2.91
N SER A 404 23.78 -20.68 3.14
CA SER A 404 22.82 -20.33 2.08
C SER A 404 22.83 -18.86 1.64
N SER A 405 23.74 -18.02 2.14
CA SER A 405 23.72 -16.56 1.94
C SER A 405 24.89 -16.00 1.11
N LEU A 406 25.64 -16.85 0.40
CA LEU A 406 26.84 -16.44 -0.36
C LEU A 406 26.65 -16.29 -1.88
N GLU A 407 25.45 -16.54 -2.42
CA GLU A 407 25.16 -16.36 -3.85
C GLU A 407 23.89 -15.53 -4.05
N ASP A 408 24.05 -14.21 -4.27
CA ASP A 408 23.27 -13.37 -5.20
C ASP A 408 23.46 -11.89 -4.83
N VAL A 409 24.50 -11.27 -5.38
CA VAL A 409 24.61 -9.81 -5.47
C VAL A 409 24.39 -9.44 -6.93
N GLY A 410 23.19 -8.94 -7.24
CA GLY A 410 22.90 -8.25 -8.50
C GLY A 410 21.54 -8.58 -9.10
N GLU A 411 20.46 -7.95 -8.64
CA GLU A 411 19.20 -7.92 -9.41
C GLU A 411 18.52 -6.55 -9.29
N SER A 412 18.72 -5.73 -10.33
CA SER A 412 17.84 -4.60 -10.66
C SER A 412 16.74 -5.13 -11.56
N SER A 413 15.49 -5.03 -11.12
CA SER A 413 14.31 -5.27 -11.96
C SER A 413 13.26 -4.22 -11.60
N SER A 414 12.79 -3.48 -12.60
CA SER A 414 11.67 -2.53 -12.54
C SER A 414 10.36 -3.28 -12.29
N GLU A 415 10.11 -3.65 -11.03
CA GLU A 415 8.78 -4.07 -10.58
C GLU A 415 8.08 -2.81 -10.05
N THR A 416 6.94 -2.42 -10.63
CA THR A 416 6.11 -1.33 -10.10
C THR A 416 5.59 -1.76 -8.74
N GLU A 417 6.11 -1.14 -7.69
CA GLU A 417 5.62 -1.29 -6.32
C GLU A 417 4.24 -0.64 -6.25
N GLU A 418 3.26 -1.32 -5.64
CA GLU A 418 2.01 -0.65 -5.27
C GLU A 418 2.36 0.38 -4.21
N ASP A 419 2.30 1.66 -4.59
CA ASP A 419 2.34 2.87 -3.76
C ASP A 419 2.84 2.67 -2.33
N GLU A 420 4.17 2.63 -2.16
CA GLU A 420 4.80 2.74 -0.85
C GLU A 420 4.68 4.21 -0.36
N GLN A 421 3.51 4.57 0.15
CA GLN A 421 3.43 5.75 1.02
C GLN A 421 4.12 5.39 2.36
N PRO A 422 5.03 6.24 2.86
CA PRO A 422 5.49 6.10 4.24
C PRO A 422 4.27 6.29 5.13
N VAL A 423 3.83 5.22 5.78
CA VAL A 423 2.71 5.27 6.73
C VAL A 423 3.11 6.25 7.83
N HIS A 424 2.54 7.46 7.78
CA HIS A 424 2.60 8.38 8.90
C HIS A 424 1.87 7.71 10.06
N ARG A 425 2.65 7.43 11.11
CA ARG A 425 2.13 7.00 12.40
C ARG A 425 1.24 8.12 12.94
N GLN A 426 -0.07 7.99 12.82
CA GLN A 426 -0.97 8.60 13.80
C GLN A 426 -0.85 7.75 15.06
N GLU A 427 0.05 8.12 15.96
CA GLU A 427 0.02 7.60 17.33
C GLU A 427 -1.21 8.19 18.02
N GLY A 428 -2.35 7.52 17.85
CA GLY A 428 -3.54 7.79 18.63
C GLY A 428 -3.27 7.44 20.09
N GLY A 429 -3.21 8.47 20.94
CA GLY A 429 -3.18 8.33 22.39
C GLY A 429 -4.47 7.69 22.91
N THR A 430 -4.28 6.56 23.58
CA THR A 430 -5.10 5.96 24.64
C THR A 430 -6.51 6.51 24.87
N ASP A 431 -7.49 5.89 24.21
CA ASP A 431 -8.57 5.17 24.90
C ASP A 431 -8.81 3.87 24.13
N LEU A 432 -8.33 2.75 24.67
CA LEU A 432 -8.43 1.44 24.01
C LEU A 432 -9.90 1.04 23.93
N SER A 433 -10.44 0.84 22.72
CA SER A 433 -11.86 0.50 22.53
C SER A 433 -12.23 -0.80 23.27
N ALA A 434 -13.50 -0.95 23.62
CA ALA A 434 -14.01 -2.18 24.26
C ALA A 434 -13.66 -3.44 23.43
N GLU A 435 -13.56 -3.29 22.10
CA GLU A 435 -13.18 -4.35 21.18
C GLU A 435 -11.70 -4.74 21.32
N TYR A 436 -10.80 -3.78 21.57
CA TYR A 436 -9.37 -4.05 21.85
C TYR A 436 -9.22 -4.94 23.10
N TRP A 437 -9.92 -4.59 24.18
CA TRP A 437 -9.93 -5.38 25.41
C TRP A 437 -10.59 -6.75 25.22
N GLY A 438 -11.65 -6.81 24.40
CA GLY A 438 -12.26 -8.07 23.96
C GLY A 438 -11.27 -8.99 23.25
N VAL A 439 -10.54 -8.46 22.27
CA VAL A 439 -9.47 -9.20 21.57
C VAL A 439 -8.37 -9.63 22.53
N GLN A 440 -7.92 -8.77 23.43
CA GLN A 440 -6.88 -9.12 24.40
C GLN A 440 -7.32 -10.24 25.35
N LYS A 441 -8.58 -10.22 25.80
CA LYS A 441 -9.16 -11.27 26.65
C LYS A 441 -9.23 -12.59 25.89
N LEU A 442 -9.74 -12.59 24.66
CA LEU A 442 -9.82 -13.78 23.82
C LEU A 442 -8.44 -14.33 23.43
N ALA A 443 -7.45 -13.45 23.17
CA ALA A 443 -6.08 -13.83 22.88
C ALA A 443 -5.43 -14.64 24.03
N LYS A 444 -5.79 -14.37 25.29
CA LYS A 444 -5.32 -15.18 26.43
C LYS A 444 -5.90 -16.60 26.38
N TYR A 445 -7.17 -16.76 26.00
CA TYR A 445 -7.79 -18.08 25.86
C TYR A 445 -7.26 -18.86 24.67
N VAL A 446 -6.94 -18.19 23.55
CA VAL A 446 -6.27 -18.81 22.41
C VAL A 446 -4.86 -19.28 22.78
N LYS A 447 -4.17 -18.58 23.70
CA LYS A 447 -2.81 -18.93 24.19
C LYS A 447 -2.76 -20.09 25.18
N GLY A 448 -3.79 -20.27 25.99
CA GLY A 448 -3.76 -21.18 27.15
C GLY A 448 -4.90 -22.21 27.22
N GLY A 449 -5.83 -22.19 26.27
CA GLY A 449 -6.98 -23.10 26.24
C GLY A 449 -6.65 -24.49 25.70
N ASP A 450 -7.47 -25.48 26.05
CA ASP A 450 -7.49 -26.77 25.36
C ASP A 450 -8.01 -26.61 23.91
N PRO A 451 -7.89 -27.63 23.03
CA PRO A 451 -8.46 -27.64 21.69
C PRO A 451 -9.87 -27.04 21.54
N THR A 452 -10.76 -27.39 22.47
CA THR A 452 -12.17 -26.98 22.40
C THR A 452 -12.31 -25.50 22.81
N ALA A 453 -11.64 -25.10 23.89
CA ALA A 453 -11.60 -23.72 24.36
C ALA A 453 -10.93 -22.78 23.33
N THR A 454 -9.89 -23.26 22.65
CA THR A 454 -9.20 -22.53 21.59
C THR A 454 -10.12 -22.31 20.39
N VAL A 455 -10.82 -23.35 19.92
CA VAL A 455 -11.79 -23.22 18.82
C VAL A 455 -12.93 -22.26 19.19
N ILE A 456 -13.46 -22.34 20.42
CA ILE A 456 -14.51 -21.42 20.89
C ILE A 456 -13.99 -19.98 20.92
N ALA A 457 -12.78 -19.76 21.44
CA ALA A 457 -12.16 -18.44 21.48
C ALA A 457 -11.90 -17.86 20.08
N LEU A 458 -11.50 -18.70 19.10
CA LEU A 458 -11.34 -18.31 17.70
C LEU A 458 -12.69 -17.94 17.06
N CYS A 459 -13.75 -18.71 17.33
CA CYS A 459 -15.10 -18.39 16.86
C CYS A 459 -15.58 -17.05 17.44
N SER A 460 -15.43 -16.85 18.75
CA SER A 460 -15.79 -15.58 19.40
C SER A 460 -14.94 -14.40 18.92
N MET A 461 -13.68 -14.63 18.56
CA MET A 461 -12.80 -13.59 18.02
C MET A 461 -13.23 -13.15 16.62
N ARG A 462 -13.79 -14.06 15.82
CA ARG A 462 -14.35 -13.75 14.50
C ARG A 462 -15.67 -12.98 14.58
N ASP A 463 -16.41 -13.13 15.67
CA ASP A 463 -17.65 -12.36 15.88
C ASP A 463 -17.36 -10.89 16.22
N LEU A 464 -16.10 -10.54 16.47
CA LEU A 464 -15.63 -9.15 16.56
C LEU A 464 -15.42 -8.56 15.18
N ASN A 465 -15.49 -7.22 15.07
CA ASN A 465 -15.24 -6.55 13.81
C ASN A 465 -13.73 -6.50 13.47
N LEU A 466 -13.21 -7.59 12.89
CA LEU A 466 -11.80 -7.74 12.49
C LEU A 466 -11.39 -6.84 11.31
N SER A 467 -12.33 -6.15 10.67
CA SER A 467 -12.02 -5.13 9.65
C SER A 467 -11.51 -3.82 10.26
N GLN A 468 -11.80 -3.57 11.55
CA GLN A 468 -11.32 -2.38 12.27
C GLN A 468 -9.83 -2.48 12.55
N GLU A 469 -9.11 -1.39 12.27
CA GLU A 469 -7.67 -1.31 12.50
C GLU A 469 -7.31 -1.50 13.99
N THR A 470 -8.17 -1.06 14.90
CA THR A 470 -8.01 -1.26 16.35
C THR A 470 -7.96 -2.74 16.75
N CYS A 471 -8.87 -3.57 16.22
CA CYS A 471 -8.89 -5.02 16.43
C CYS A 471 -7.66 -5.71 15.81
N GLN A 472 -7.29 -5.30 14.60
CA GLN A 472 -6.13 -5.80 13.88
C GLN A 472 -4.82 -5.53 14.64
N LEU A 473 -4.66 -4.31 15.12
CA LEU A 473 -3.53 -3.91 15.96
C LEU A 473 -3.55 -4.64 17.32
N ALA A 474 -4.73 -4.81 17.94
CA ALA A 474 -4.86 -5.60 19.16
C ALA A 474 -4.36 -7.05 18.98
N ILE A 475 -4.71 -7.72 17.88
CA ILE A 475 -4.23 -9.09 17.60
C ILE A 475 -2.70 -9.12 17.47
N LYS A 476 -2.11 -8.09 16.87
CA LYS A 476 -0.66 -7.96 16.73
C LYS A 476 0.02 -7.66 18.08
N ASP A 477 -0.42 -6.63 18.79
CA ASP A 477 0.20 -6.11 20.01
C ASP A 477 0.10 -7.08 21.19
N THR A 478 -0.98 -7.86 21.23
CA THR A 478 -1.16 -8.91 22.24
C THR A 478 -0.32 -10.16 21.96
N GLY A 479 0.43 -10.20 20.86
CA GLY A 479 1.17 -11.37 20.39
C GLY A 479 0.25 -12.52 20.00
N CYS A 480 -1.02 -12.26 19.69
CA CYS A 480 -1.97 -13.27 19.24
C CYS A 480 -1.65 -13.73 17.82
N LEU A 481 -1.11 -12.84 16.97
CA LEU A 481 -0.70 -13.17 15.60
C LEU A 481 0.28 -14.35 15.54
N GLU A 482 1.29 -14.39 16.42
CA GLU A 482 2.24 -15.51 16.53
C GLU A 482 1.54 -16.82 16.88
N VAL A 483 0.56 -16.76 17.78
CA VAL A 483 -0.22 -17.92 18.23
C VAL A 483 -1.09 -18.43 17.10
N LEU A 484 -1.77 -17.54 16.36
CA LEU A 484 -2.56 -17.91 15.19
C LEU A 484 -1.71 -18.64 14.15
N ILE A 485 -0.48 -18.17 13.92
CA ILE A 485 0.47 -18.83 13.01
C ILE A 485 0.91 -20.19 13.57
N ASN A 486 1.19 -20.30 14.86
CA ASN A 486 1.54 -21.58 15.48
C ASN A 486 0.40 -22.59 15.45
N LEU A 487 -0.86 -22.13 15.58
CA LEU A 487 -2.04 -22.98 15.46
C LEU A 487 -2.17 -23.61 14.06
N LEU A 488 -1.60 -23.00 13.03
CA LEU A 488 -1.57 -23.57 11.68
C LEU A 488 -0.72 -24.84 11.57
N ASP A 489 0.29 -25.01 12.42
CA ASP A 489 1.15 -26.21 12.41
C ASP A 489 0.64 -27.32 13.35
N THR A 490 -0.57 -27.16 13.92
CA THR A 490 -1.22 -28.20 14.73
C THR A 490 -1.84 -29.29 13.86
N GLU A 491 -2.11 -30.46 14.44
CA GLU A 491 -2.80 -31.56 13.74
C GLU A 491 -4.34 -31.38 13.71
N GLU A 492 -4.88 -30.40 14.45
CA GLU A 492 -6.32 -30.22 14.59
C GLU A 492 -6.88 -29.26 13.52
N ILE A 493 -7.56 -29.84 12.52
CA ILE A 493 -8.14 -29.13 11.38
C ILE A 493 -9.05 -27.97 11.81
N LYS A 494 -9.80 -28.11 12.91
CA LYS A 494 -10.70 -27.06 13.42
C LYS A 494 -9.94 -25.84 13.93
N CYS A 495 -8.82 -26.04 14.63
CA CYS A 495 -7.93 -24.96 15.07
C CYS A 495 -7.28 -24.27 13.87
N GLN A 496 -6.75 -25.04 12.91
CA GLN A 496 -6.18 -24.48 11.68
C GLN A 496 -7.21 -23.66 10.90
N THR A 497 -8.44 -24.18 10.75
CA THR A 497 -9.54 -23.51 10.05
C THR A 497 -9.94 -22.21 10.75
N GLY A 498 -10.08 -22.22 12.08
CA GLY A 498 -10.40 -21.04 12.87
C GLY A 498 -9.30 -19.96 12.75
N ALA A 499 -8.04 -20.38 12.86
CA ALA A 499 -6.89 -19.49 12.72
C ALA A 499 -6.80 -18.88 11.31
N LEU A 500 -6.95 -19.68 10.24
CA LEU A 500 -6.93 -19.17 8.86
C LEU A 500 -8.08 -18.21 8.56
N LYS A 501 -9.28 -18.43 9.11
CA LYS A 501 -10.41 -17.51 8.94
C LYS A 501 -10.09 -16.11 9.48
N ILE A 502 -9.48 -16.04 10.67
CA ILE A 502 -9.04 -14.78 11.27
C ILE A 502 -7.90 -14.18 10.46
N LEU A 503 -6.85 -14.96 10.16
CA LEU A 503 -5.68 -14.51 9.40
C LEU A 503 -6.07 -13.96 8.01
N LYS A 504 -7.04 -14.58 7.35
CA LYS A 504 -7.58 -14.11 6.07
C LYS A 504 -8.12 -12.68 6.18
N GLU A 505 -8.93 -12.39 7.18
CA GLU A 505 -9.56 -11.08 7.36
C GLU A 505 -8.53 -10.01 7.70
N ILE A 506 -7.65 -10.28 8.67
CA ILE A 506 -6.66 -9.30 9.12
C ILE A 506 -5.48 -9.11 8.16
N SER A 507 -5.21 -10.08 7.28
CA SER A 507 -4.15 -10.00 6.28
C SER A 507 -4.44 -9.02 5.14
N GLN A 508 -5.58 -8.33 5.13
CA GLN A 508 -5.78 -7.20 4.23
C GLN A 508 -4.93 -5.99 4.66
N ASN A 509 -4.59 -5.85 5.93
CA ASN A 509 -3.75 -4.78 6.46
C ASN A 509 -2.27 -4.98 6.06
N VAL A 510 -1.62 -3.92 5.55
CA VAL A 510 -0.22 -3.97 5.08
C VAL A 510 0.74 -4.40 6.19
N LEU A 511 0.59 -3.84 7.41
CA LEU A 511 1.48 -4.14 8.53
C LEU A 511 1.39 -5.60 8.98
N ILE A 512 0.19 -6.17 8.95
CA ILE A 512 -0.05 -7.56 9.34
C ILE A 512 0.49 -8.51 8.27
N ARG A 513 0.38 -8.18 6.98
CA ARG A 513 0.98 -8.99 5.90
C ARG A 513 2.48 -9.14 6.06
N HIS A 514 3.18 -8.06 6.39
CA HIS A 514 4.61 -8.12 6.70
C HIS A 514 4.89 -8.98 7.93
N ALA A 515 4.14 -8.79 9.01
CA ALA A 515 4.31 -9.58 10.22
C ALA A 515 4.07 -11.09 10.00
N ILE A 516 3.04 -11.48 9.24
CA ILE A 516 2.79 -12.89 8.89
C ILE A 516 3.98 -13.49 8.14
N ALA A 517 4.54 -12.75 7.17
CA ALA A 517 5.70 -13.22 6.42
C ALA A 517 6.99 -13.26 7.25
N ASP A 518 7.17 -12.34 8.20
CA ASP A 518 8.33 -12.32 9.11
C ASP A 518 8.29 -13.47 10.12
N LEU A 519 7.09 -13.86 10.56
CA LEU A 519 6.85 -14.97 11.48
C LEU A 519 6.87 -16.35 10.79
N GLY A 520 7.10 -16.41 9.47
CA GLY A 520 7.17 -17.68 8.74
C GLY A 520 5.80 -18.32 8.47
N GLY A 521 4.72 -17.54 8.49
CA GLY A 521 3.37 -18.06 8.27
C GLY A 521 3.11 -18.55 6.85
N LEU A 522 3.81 -17.99 5.85
CA LEU A 522 3.65 -18.37 4.44
C LEU A 522 4.12 -19.81 4.17
N GLU A 523 5.21 -20.24 4.80
CA GLU A 523 5.76 -21.59 4.70
C GLU A 523 4.74 -22.62 5.19
N ILE A 524 4.09 -22.33 6.32
CA ILE A 524 3.07 -23.21 6.92
C ILE A 524 1.81 -23.24 6.05
N MET A 525 1.35 -22.09 5.54
CA MET A 525 0.21 -22.05 4.62
C MET A 525 0.47 -22.83 3.33
N VAL A 526 1.69 -22.78 2.78
CA VAL A 526 2.08 -23.58 1.60
C VAL A 526 2.11 -25.08 1.92
N LYS A 527 2.47 -25.48 3.14
CA LYS A 527 2.38 -26.88 3.61
C LYS A 527 0.91 -27.32 3.72
N ILE A 528 0.03 -26.46 4.24
CA ILE A 528 -1.41 -26.73 4.36
C ILE A 528 -2.10 -27.01 3.02
N LEU A 529 -1.58 -26.47 1.90
CA LEU A 529 -2.12 -26.76 0.56
C LEU A 529 -2.07 -28.27 0.19
N ASP A 530 -1.24 -29.06 0.87
CA ASP A 530 -1.19 -30.53 0.70
C ASP A 530 -2.26 -31.29 1.51
N SER A 531 -3.00 -30.60 2.40
CA SER A 531 -4.03 -31.22 3.27
C SER A 531 -5.12 -31.91 2.44
N PRO A 532 -5.74 -33.01 2.88
CA PRO A 532 -6.91 -33.56 2.19
C PRO A 532 -8.16 -32.68 2.31
N ASP A 533 -8.20 -31.75 3.28
CA ASP A 533 -9.35 -30.88 3.54
C ASP A 533 -9.41 -29.71 2.55
N THR A 534 -10.43 -29.71 1.69
CA THR A 534 -10.65 -28.68 0.66
C THR A 534 -10.88 -27.29 1.24
N ASP A 535 -11.60 -27.19 2.36
CA ASP A 535 -11.99 -25.89 2.92
C ASP A 535 -10.76 -25.21 3.54
N LEU A 536 -9.88 -26.01 4.13
CA LEU A 536 -8.59 -25.61 4.64
C LEU A 536 -7.64 -25.16 3.50
N LYS A 537 -7.61 -25.89 2.37
CA LYS A 537 -6.85 -25.47 1.18
C LYS A 537 -7.32 -24.11 0.66
N CYS A 538 -8.63 -23.92 0.55
CA CYS A 538 -9.23 -22.67 0.10
C CYS A 538 -8.82 -21.51 1.00
N LEU A 539 -8.98 -21.65 2.32
CA LEU A 539 -8.61 -20.61 3.28
C LEU A 539 -7.11 -20.29 3.26
N ALA A 540 -6.26 -21.31 3.11
CA ALA A 540 -4.82 -21.11 2.98
C ALA A 540 -4.48 -20.36 1.69
N ALA A 541 -5.07 -20.73 0.55
CA ALA A 541 -4.88 -20.04 -0.72
C ALA A 541 -5.36 -18.58 -0.69
N GLU A 542 -6.54 -18.30 -0.11
CA GLU A 542 -7.05 -16.93 0.05
C GLU A 542 -6.13 -16.07 0.93
N THR A 543 -5.64 -16.65 2.04
CA THR A 543 -4.72 -15.94 2.94
C THR A 543 -3.37 -15.69 2.25
N ILE A 544 -2.85 -16.66 1.48
CA ILE A 544 -1.66 -16.49 0.65
C ILE A 544 -1.89 -15.37 -0.37
N ALA A 545 -3.05 -15.28 -1.00
CA ALA A 545 -3.36 -14.22 -1.97
C ALA A 545 -3.25 -12.83 -1.34
N ASN A 546 -3.79 -12.65 -0.13
CA ASN A 546 -3.67 -11.39 0.60
C ASN A 546 -2.21 -11.07 0.94
N VAL A 547 -1.48 -12.03 1.52
CA VAL A 547 -0.09 -11.81 1.97
C VAL A 547 0.89 -11.65 0.80
N ALA A 548 0.68 -12.31 -0.35
CA ALA A 548 1.58 -12.31 -1.51
C ALA A 548 1.55 -11.01 -2.36
N ARG A 549 1.10 -9.89 -1.80
CA ARG A 549 1.04 -8.59 -2.49
C ARG A 549 2.38 -7.84 -2.54
N PHE A 550 3.42 -8.29 -1.82
CA PHE A 550 4.77 -7.71 -1.89
C PHE A 550 5.86 -8.74 -2.28
N LYS A 551 7.03 -8.24 -2.71
CA LYS A 551 8.09 -9.03 -3.37
C LYS A 551 8.62 -10.19 -2.52
N ARG A 552 8.91 -9.96 -1.23
CA ARG A 552 9.44 -11.00 -0.33
C ARG A 552 8.45 -12.14 -0.12
N ALA A 553 7.16 -11.84 0.11
CA ALA A 553 6.13 -12.87 0.25
C ALA A 553 6.01 -13.73 -1.03
N ARG A 554 5.97 -13.11 -2.21
CA ARG A 554 5.96 -13.82 -3.50
C ARG A 554 7.16 -14.75 -3.67
N LYS A 555 8.35 -14.32 -3.23
CA LYS A 555 9.58 -15.13 -3.24
C LYS A 555 9.45 -16.34 -2.31
N THR A 556 8.96 -16.14 -1.08
CA THR A 556 8.75 -17.22 -0.10
C THR A 556 7.80 -18.30 -0.63
N VAL A 557 6.64 -17.90 -1.18
CA VAL A 557 5.67 -18.85 -1.76
C VAL A 557 6.31 -19.69 -2.86
N ARG A 558 7.11 -19.08 -3.76
CA ARG A 558 7.81 -19.80 -4.82
C ARG A 558 8.88 -20.76 -4.28
N GLN A 559 9.69 -20.32 -3.31
CA GLN A 559 10.79 -21.13 -2.77
C GLN A 559 10.29 -22.41 -2.07
N HIS A 560 9.12 -22.35 -1.46
CA HIS A 560 8.49 -23.49 -0.79
C HIS A 560 7.60 -24.34 -1.71
N GLY A 561 7.69 -24.14 -3.04
CA GLY A 561 6.93 -24.93 -4.02
C GLY A 561 5.44 -24.56 -4.12
N GLY A 562 5.01 -23.47 -3.47
CA GLY A 562 3.60 -23.07 -3.42
C GLY A 562 2.98 -22.81 -4.79
N ILE A 563 3.75 -22.30 -5.77
CA ILE A 563 3.24 -22.06 -7.12
C ILE A 563 2.74 -23.35 -7.78
N LYS A 564 3.47 -24.46 -7.64
CA LYS A 564 3.07 -25.74 -8.22
C LYS A 564 1.78 -26.23 -7.57
N LYS A 565 1.71 -26.19 -6.24
CA LYS A 565 0.53 -26.60 -5.47
C LYS A 565 -0.71 -25.76 -5.79
N LEU A 566 -0.54 -24.45 -5.95
CA LEU A 566 -1.62 -23.55 -6.35
C LEU A 566 -2.12 -23.83 -7.77
N VAL A 567 -1.23 -24.26 -8.68
CA VAL A 567 -1.64 -24.73 -10.03
C VAL A 567 -2.37 -26.07 -9.94
N GLU A 568 -1.94 -26.99 -9.07
CA GLU A 568 -2.64 -28.26 -8.81
C GLU A 568 -4.08 -28.03 -8.27
N LEU A 569 -4.34 -26.92 -7.55
CA LEU A 569 -5.72 -26.54 -7.17
C LEU A 569 -6.61 -26.19 -8.37
N LEU A 570 -6.05 -25.83 -9.53
CA LEU A 570 -6.82 -25.60 -10.76
C LEU A 570 -7.08 -26.90 -11.53
N GLU A 571 -6.40 -28.00 -11.19
CA GLU A 571 -6.57 -29.30 -11.82
C GLU A 571 -7.81 -30.04 -11.33
N SER A 572 -8.45 -29.59 -10.23
CA SER A 572 -9.64 -30.20 -9.62
C SER A 572 -10.87 -30.15 -10.54
N ILE A 573 -10.84 -30.97 -11.60
CA ILE A 573 -11.96 -31.22 -12.50
C ILE A 573 -11.96 -32.70 -12.82
N SER A 574 -13.00 -33.40 -12.34
CA SER A 574 -13.43 -34.64 -12.99
C SER A 574 -14.06 -34.29 -14.34
N VAL A 575 -13.62 -34.98 -15.38
CA VAL A 575 -14.12 -34.83 -16.75
C VAL A 575 -15.56 -35.40 -16.78
N GLY A 576 -16.58 -34.56 -16.56
CA GLY A 576 -17.98 -35.00 -16.60
C GLY A 576 -19.02 -33.98 -16.11
N SER A 577 -19.43 -33.07 -17.01
CA SER A 577 -20.76 -32.42 -17.12
C SER A 577 -21.54 -31.87 -15.90
N SER A 578 -20.98 -31.70 -14.70
CA SER A 578 -21.55 -30.77 -13.71
C SER A 578 -20.46 -30.10 -12.89
N TYR A 579 -20.38 -28.77 -12.95
CA TYR A 579 -19.51 -28.00 -12.06
C TYR A 579 -20.09 -28.12 -10.64
N GLN A 580 -19.47 -28.94 -9.79
CA GLN A 580 -19.80 -28.91 -8.38
C GLN A 580 -19.34 -27.56 -7.83
N ALA A 581 -20.22 -26.84 -7.12
CA ALA A 581 -19.92 -25.51 -6.58
C ALA A 581 -18.63 -25.49 -5.74
N LYS A 582 -18.32 -26.62 -5.09
CA LYS A 582 -17.12 -26.80 -4.26
C LYS A 582 -15.81 -26.89 -5.05
N ASP A 583 -15.83 -27.52 -6.23
CA ASP A 583 -14.65 -27.61 -7.10
C ASP A 583 -14.33 -26.26 -7.75
N THR A 584 -15.37 -25.53 -8.16
CA THR A 584 -15.24 -24.16 -8.68
C THR A 584 -14.65 -23.21 -7.64
N GLU A 585 -15.08 -23.33 -6.37
CA GLU A 585 -14.57 -22.50 -5.29
C GLU A 585 -13.10 -22.78 -4.97
N THR A 586 -12.69 -24.06 -5.01
CA THR A 586 -11.29 -24.47 -4.81
C THR A 586 -10.39 -23.88 -5.90
N ALA A 587 -10.82 -24.00 -7.16
CA ALA A 587 -10.10 -23.42 -8.28
C ALA A 587 -10.08 -21.88 -8.21
N ARG A 588 -11.16 -21.23 -7.77
CA ARG A 588 -11.22 -19.77 -7.55
C ARG A 588 -10.17 -19.32 -6.53
N CYS A 589 -10.07 -20.00 -5.39
CA CYS A 589 -9.09 -19.67 -4.35
C CYS A 589 -7.65 -19.84 -4.86
N GLY A 590 -7.38 -20.93 -5.59
CA GLY A 590 -6.09 -21.18 -6.23
C GLY A 590 -5.73 -20.08 -7.24
N ALA A 591 -6.68 -19.71 -8.11
CA ALA A 591 -6.50 -18.64 -9.09
C ALA A 591 -6.23 -17.27 -8.44
N LEU A 592 -6.92 -16.95 -7.35
CA LEU A 592 -6.73 -15.69 -6.61
C LEU A 592 -5.31 -15.58 -6.02
N ALA A 593 -4.80 -16.67 -5.46
CA ALA A 593 -3.43 -16.74 -4.98
C ALA A 593 -2.40 -16.64 -6.11
N LEU A 594 -2.67 -17.30 -7.24
CA LEU A 594 -1.82 -17.22 -8.43
C LEU A 594 -1.77 -15.82 -9.02
N TRP A 595 -2.88 -15.09 -9.04
CA TRP A 595 -2.92 -13.71 -9.50
C TRP A 595 -2.01 -12.82 -8.65
N SER A 596 -2.10 -12.90 -7.33
CA SER A 596 -1.22 -12.13 -6.45
C SER A 596 0.26 -12.52 -6.63
N CYS A 597 0.53 -13.81 -6.85
CA CYS A 597 1.87 -14.33 -7.12
C CYS A 597 2.42 -13.95 -8.49
N SER A 598 1.58 -13.79 -9.51
CA SER A 598 1.99 -13.59 -10.91
C SER A 598 2.55 -12.21 -11.19
N LYS A 599 2.42 -11.25 -10.26
CA LYS A 599 3.10 -9.94 -10.34
C LYS A 599 4.63 -10.05 -10.46
N SER A 600 5.24 -11.13 -9.94
CA SER A 600 6.69 -11.35 -10.07
C SER A 600 7.06 -12.14 -11.34
N THR A 601 8.04 -11.64 -12.09
CA THR A 601 8.55 -12.27 -13.33
C THR A 601 9.04 -13.71 -13.11
N LYS A 602 9.70 -13.98 -11.97
CA LYS A 602 10.17 -15.33 -11.60
C LYS A 602 9.01 -16.28 -11.29
N ASN A 603 7.91 -15.77 -10.73
CA ASN A 603 6.72 -16.56 -10.44
C ASN A 603 5.94 -16.87 -11.73
N LYS A 604 5.85 -15.93 -12.68
CA LYS A 604 5.30 -16.19 -14.02
C LYS A 604 6.01 -17.40 -14.66
N LYS A 605 7.35 -17.42 -14.67
CA LYS A 605 8.10 -18.58 -15.19
C LYS A 605 7.78 -19.89 -14.45
N ALA A 606 7.56 -19.84 -13.13
CA ALA A 606 7.18 -21.01 -12.35
C ALA A 606 5.76 -21.51 -12.67
N ILE A 607 4.79 -20.60 -12.83
CA ILE A 607 3.40 -20.94 -13.24
C ILE A 607 3.40 -21.65 -14.59
N ARG A 608 4.18 -21.13 -15.56
CA ARG A 608 4.33 -21.77 -16.87
C ARG A 608 4.94 -23.16 -16.77
N LYS A 609 6.01 -23.34 -15.99
CA LYS A 609 6.66 -24.65 -15.78
C LYS A 609 5.75 -25.66 -15.08
N ALA A 610 4.84 -25.19 -14.23
CA ALA A 610 3.86 -26.02 -13.55
C ALA A 610 2.65 -26.39 -14.42
N GLY A 611 2.60 -25.97 -15.69
CA GLY A 611 1.46 -26.28 -16.57
C GLY A 611 0.21 -25.42 -16.34
N GLY A 612 0.34 -24.25 -15.71
CA GLY A 612 -0.81 -23.41 -15.40
C GLY A 612 -1.54 -22.83 -16.60
N ILE A 613 -0.86 -22.61 -17.74
CA ILE A 613 -1.43 -21.92 -18.92
C ILE A 613 -2.63 -22.71 -19.52
N PRO A 614 -2.52 -24.01 -19.86
CA PRO A 614 -3.67 -24.79 -20.35
C PRO A 614 -4.85 -24.81 -19.36
N LEU A 615 -4.57 -24.82 -18.06
CA LEU A 615 -5.61 -24.83 -17.02
C LEU A 615 -6.35 -23.48 -16.98
N LEU A 616 -5.62 -22.36 -17.05
CA LEU A 616 -6.22 -21.03 -17.17
C LEU A 616 -7.08 -20.92 -18.45
N ALA A 617 -6.60 -21.46 -19.58
CA ALA A 617 -7.33 -21.48 -20.85
C ALA A 617 -8.68 -22.22 -20.73
N ARG A 618 -8.66 -23.35 -20.02
CA ARG A 618 -9.84 -24.18 -19.78
C ARG A 618 -10.85 -23.47 -18.88
N TRP A 619 -10.40 -22.89 -17.78
CA TRP A 619 -11.29 -22.16 -16.86
C TRP A 619 -11.87 -20.89 -17.47
N LEU A 620 -11.19 -20.26 -18.42
CA LEU A 620 -11.68 -19.08 -19.15
C LEU A 620 -12.95 -19.37 -19.99
N LYS A 621 -13.22 -20.64 -20.32
CA LYS A 621 -14.43 -21.08 -21.06
C LYS A 621 -15.67 -21.23 -20.16
N CYS A 622 -15.53 -21.10 -18.84
CA CYS A 622 -16.63 -21.28 -17.89
C CYS A 622 -17.53 -20.04 -17.86
N SER A 623 -18.81 -20.23 -17.49
CA SER A 623 -19.79 -19.14 -17.41
C SER A 623 -19.79 -18.37 -16.09
N HIS A 624 -19.08 -18.85 -15.06
CA HIS A 624 -19.15 -18.27 -13.71
C HIS A 624 -18.20 -17.08 -13.53
N THR A 625 -18.73 -15.87 -13.35
CA THR A 625 -17.94 -14.63 -13.22
C THR A 625 -16.91 -14.69 -12.07
N ASN A 626 -17.29 -15.28 -10.93
CA ASN A 626 -16.46 -15.29 -9.71
C ASN A 626 -15.10 -15.98 -9.90
N ILE A 627 -15.00 -16.98 -10.79
CA ILE A 627 -13.72 -17.63 -11.13
C ILE A 627 -13.02 -16.91 -12.28
N LEU A 628 -13.77 -16.32 -13.23
CA LEU A 628 -13.19 -15.63 -14.36
C LEU A 628 -12.33 -14.43 -13.94
N ILE A 629 -12.75 -13.66 -12.93
CA ILE A 629 -12.00 -12.47 -12.47
C ILE A 629 -10.55 -12.84 -12.06
N PRO A 630 -10.30 -13.77 -11.11
CA PRO A 630 -8.94 -14.19 -10.78
C PRO A 630 -8.16 -14.83 -11.93
N ILE A 631 -8.84 -15.56 -12.82
CA ILE A 631 -8.22 -16.21 -13.98
C ILE A 631 -7.71 -15.16 -14.96
N VAL A 632 -8.56 -14.21 -15.35
CA VAL A 632 -8.20 -13.12 -16.26
C VAL A 632 -7.19 -12.19 -15.61
N GLY A 633 -7.31 -11.90 -14.30
CA GLY A 633 -6.32 -11.13 -13.56
C GLY A 633 -4.93 -11.80 -13.58
N THR A 634 -4.87 -13.13 -13.44
CA THR A 634 -3.62 -13.89 -13.60
C THR A 634 -3.06 -13.78 -15.02
N LEU A 635 -3.91 -13.92 -16.04
CA LEU A 635 -3.53 -13.79 -17.46
C LEU A 635 -3.03 -12.39 -17.80
N GLN A 636 -3.70 -11.34 -17.31
CA GLN A 636 -3.30 -9.94 -17.45
C GLN A 636 -1.87 -9.73 -16.91
N GLU A 637 -1.58 -10.20 -15.70
CA GLU A 637 -0.23 -10.05 -15.14
C GLU A 637 0.83 -10.85 -15.91
N CYS A 638 0.46 -12.03 -16.39
CA CYS A 638 1.36 -12.87 -17.19
C CYS A 638 1.60 -12.33 -18.61
N ALA A 639 0.64 -11.62 -19.20
CA ALA A 639 0.71 -11.06 -20.57
C ALA A 639 1.82 -10.01 -20.76
N SER A 640 2.40 -9.49 -19.68
CA SER A 640 3.58 -8.62 -19.74
C SER A 640 4.85 -9.34 -20.23
N GLU A 641 4.87 -10.67 -20.26
CA GLU A 641 6.00 -11.46 -20.77
C GLU A 641 5.72 -11.95 -22.20
N PRO A 642 6.63 -11.74 -23.18
CA PRO A 642 6.42 -12.16 -24.57
C PRO A 642 6.11 -13.65 -24.72
N SER A 643 6.74 -14.50 -23.90
CA SER A 643 6.52 -15.95 -23.94
C SER A 643 5.11 -16.37 -23.49
N TYR A 644 4.46 -15.55 -22.67
CA TYR A 644 3.08 -15.76 -22.24
C TYR A 644 2.10 -15.26 -23.29
N ARG A 645 2.37 -14.13 -23.94
CA ARG A 645 1.55 -13.65 -25.06
C ARG A 645 1.46 -14.69 -26.18
N LEU A 646 2.59 -15.31 -26.52
CA LEU A 646 2.63 -16.43 -27.46
C LEU A 646 1.71 -17.58 -27.01
N ALA A 647 1.74 -17.93 -25.72
CA ALA A 647 0.93 -19.03 -25.20
C ALA A 647 -0.58 -18.71 -25.15
N ILE A 648 -0.94 -17.48 -24.74
CA ILE A 648 -2.32 -16.96 -24.77
C ILE A 648 -2.87 -17.02 -26.20
N ARG A 649 -2.03 -16.67 -27.18
CA ARG A 649 -2.35 -16.76 -28.61
C ARG A 649 -2.57 -18.21 -29.06
N THR A 650 -1.63 -19.12 -28.78
CA THR A 650 -1.71 -20.52 -29.26
C THR A 650 -2.85 -21.32 -28.63
N GLU A 651 -3.25 -20.97 -27.41
CA GLU A 651 -4.36 -21.64 -26.68
C GLU A 651 -5.74 -21.05 -27.03
N GLY A 652 -5.83 -20.08 -27.95
CA GLY A 652 -7.10 -19.48 -28.37
C GLY A 652 -7.81 -18.69 -27.27
N MET A 653 -7.08 -18.15 -26.30
CA MET A 653 -7.68 -17.43 -25.16
C MET A 653 -8.27 -16.08 -25.55
N ILE A 654 -7.76 -15.44 -26.62
CA ILE A 654 -8.18 -14.10 -27.06
C ILE A 654 -9.68 -14.05 -27.38
N GLU A 655 -10.23 -15.09 -28.03
CA GLU A 655 -11.67 -15.18 -28.31
C GLU A 655 -12.52 -15.08 -27.03
N ASN A 656 -12.11 -15.78 -25.97
CA ASN A 656 -12.84 -15.79 -24.70
C ASN A 656 -12.66 -14.46 -23.93
N LEU A 657 -11.49 -13.84 -24.00
CA LEU A 657 -11.27 -12.49 -23.43
C LEU A 657 -12.17 -11.46 -24.11
N VAL A 658 -12.28 -11.52 -25.44
CA VAL A 658 -13.14 -10.64 -26.22
C VAL A 658 -14.61 -10.85 -25.89
N LYS A 659 -15.06 -12.11 -25.81
CA LYS A 659 -16.45 -12.43 -25.44
C LYS A 659 -16.84 -11.86 -24.07
N ASN A 660 -15.92 -11.91 -23.11
CA ASN A 660 -16.15 -11.42 -21.74
C ASN A 660 -16.13 -9.88 -21.61
N LEU A 661 -15.73 -9.12 -22.65
CA LEU A 661 -15.88 -7.66 -22.68
C LEU A 661 -17.36 -7.24 -22.70
N SER A 662 -18.25 -8.08 -23.22
CA SER A 662 -19.70 -7.85 -23.25
C SER A 662 -20.43 -8.39 -22.00
N SER A 663 -19.68 -8.71 -20.92
CA SER A 663 -20.27 -9.15 -19.65
C SER A 663 -21.01 -8.01 -18.94
N GLU A 664 -21.93 -8.31 -18.03
CA GLU A 664 -22.57 -7.31 -17.16
C GLU A 664 -21.65 -6.84 -16.01
N HIS A 665 -20.54 -7.54 -15.77
CA HIS A 665 -19.65 -7.26 -14.63
C HIS A 665 -18.46 -6.37 -15.03
N GLU A 666 -18.46 -5.12 -14.58
CA GLU A 666 -17.42 -4.13 -14.88
C GLU A 666 -16.00 -4.56 -14.48
N GLU A 667 -15.84 -5.26 -13.34
CA GLU A 667 -14.54 -5.76 -12.90
C GLU A 667 -13.96 -6.78 -13.89
N LEU A 668 -14.80 -7.68 -14.42
CA LEU A 668 -14.38 -8.65 -15.42
C LEU A 668 -14.04 -7.96 -16.75
N GLN A 669 -14.86 -6.99 -17.17
CA GLN A 669 -14.60 -6.18 -18.37
C GLN A 669 -13.24 -5.47 -18.27
N MET A 670 -12.96 -4.86 -17.12
CA MET A 670 -11.71 -4.15 -16.84
C MET A 670 -10.50 -5.08 -16.97
N HIS A 671 -10.55 -6.26 -16.35
CA HIS A 671 -9.46 -7.23 -16.45
C HIS A 671 -9.29 -7.79 -17.86
N CYS A 672 -10.38 -8.02 -18.60
CA CYS A 672 -10.31 -8.46 -19.99
C CYS A 672 -9.67 -7.38 -20.89
N ALA A 673 -10.09 -6.12 -20.74
CA ALA A 673 -9.51 -4.99 -21.46
C ALA A 673 -8.03 -4.81 -21.13
N SER A 674 -7.65 -4.91 -19.85
CA SER A 674 -6.23 -4.79 -19.44
C SER A 674 -5.37 -5.96 -19.92
N ALA A 675 -5.92 -7.18 -19.98
CA ALA A 675 -5.25 -8.32 -20.60
C ALA A 675 -5.02 -8.10 -22.11
N ILE A 676 -6.04 -7.59 -22.82
CA ILE A 676 -5.93 -7.23 -24.24
C ILE A 676 -4.89 -6.12 -24.44
N PHE A 677 -4.90 -5.08 -23.61
CA PHE A 677 -3.91 -4.00 -23.63
C PHE A 677 -2.47 -4.53 -23.59
N LYS A 678 -2.16 -5.43 -22.64
CA LYS A 678 -0.83 -6.02 -22.50
C LYS A 678 -0.49 -7.00 -23.63
N CYS A 679 -1.49 -7.70 -24.18
CA CYS A 679 -1.31 -8.67 -25.27
C CYS A 679 -1.14 -7.99 -26.64
N ALA A 680 -1.82 -6.87 -26.89
CA ALA A 680 -1.88 -6.18 -28.19
C ALA A 680 -0.57 -5.50 -28.61
N GLU A 681 0.50 -5.62 -27.82
CA GLU A 681 1.86 -5.34 -28.29
C GLU A 681 2.25 -6.21 -29.50
N ASP A 682 1.77 -7.45 -29.54
CA ASP A 682 2.05 -8.38 -30.65
C ASP A 682 1.04 -8.20 -31.79
N GLU A 683 1.53 -8.09 -33.02
CA GLU A 683 0.72 -7.82 -34.22
C GLU A 683 -0.38 -8.84 -34.47
N GLU A 684 -0.06 -10.13 -34.38
CA GLU A 684 -1.02 -11.21 -34.58
C GLU A 684 -2.17 -11.17 -33.56
N ILE A 685 -1.93 -10.70 -32.34
CA ILE A 685 -2.98 -10.57 -31.31
C ILE A 685 -3.92 -9.43 -31.69
N ARG A 686 -3.41 -8.31 -32.21
CA ARG A 686 -4.26 -7.21 -32.72
C ARG A 686 -5.19 -7.70 -33.82
N ASP A 687 -4.70 -8.56 -34.70
CA ASP A 687 -5.52 -9.20 -35.74
C ASP A 687 -6.56 -10.16 -35.17
N LEU A 688 -6.22 -10.95 -34.16
CA LEU A 688 -7.17 -11.86 -33.51
C LEU A 688 -8.29 -11.09 -32.80
N VAL A 689 -7.96 -10.00 -32.09
CA VAL A 689 -8.97 -9.15 -31.44
C VAL A 689 -9.96 -8.61 -32.48
N ARG A 690 -9.48 -8.18 -33.65
CA ARG A 690 -10.33 -7.76 -34.77
C ARG A 690 -11.16 -8.91 -35.34
N LYS A 691 -10.56 -10.08 -35.60
CA LYS A 691 -11.24 -11.26 -36.16
C LYS A 691 -12.36 -11.79 -35.26
N HIS A 692 -12.20 -11.66 -33.94
CA HIS A 692 -13.23 -12.03 -32.96
C HIS A 692 -14.18 -10.88 -32.59
N GLU A 693 -14.22 -9.80 -33.40
CA GLU A 693 -15.11 -8.66 -33.22
C GLU A 693 -14.93 -7.88 -31.91
N GLY A 694 -13.75 -7.94 -31.28
CA GLY A 694 -13.51 -7.30 -29.97
C GLY A 694 -13.33 -5.79 -30.01
N LEU A 695 -13.13 -5.19 -31.18
CA LEU A 695 -12.98 -3.74 -31.32
C LEU A 695 -14.30 -2.99 -31.06
N GLN A 696 -15.44 -3.59 -31.39
CA GLN A 696 -16.75 -2.98 -31.17
C GLN A 696 -17.13 -2.94 -29.68
N PRO A 697 -17.05 -4.04 -28.90
CA PRO A 697 -17.24 -4.00 -27.44
C PRO A 697 -16.33 -2.98 -26.75
N LEU A 698 -15.05 -2.90 -27.14
CA LEU A 698 -14.14 -1.88 -26.59
C LEU A 698 -14.64 -0.45 -26.86
N SER A 699 -15.18 -0.20 -28.05
CA SER A 699 -15.71 1.12 -28.41
C SER A 699 -16.97 1.47 -27.62
N VAL A 700 -17.87 0.51 -27.39
CA VAL A 700 -19.08 0.69 -26.58
C VAL A 700 -18.74 0.97 -25.12
N LEU A 701 -17.72 0.30 -24.56
CA LEU A 701 -17.30 0.50 -23.17
C LEU A 701 -16.71 1.89 -22.89
N LEU A 702 -16.34 2.67 -23.92
CA LEU A 702 -15.89 4.06 -23.73
C LEU A 702 -16.99 4.98 -23.21
N ASP A 703 -18.26 4.64 -23.45
CA ASP A 703 -19.39 5.45 -22.99
C ASP A 703 -19.60 5.36 -21.46
N ASN A 704 -18.98 4.37 -20.80
CA ASN A 704 -19.03 4.23 -19.34
C ASN A 704 -18.03 5.18 -18.64
N SER A 705 -18.41 6.45 -18.53
CA SER A 705 -17.55 7.51 -17.99
C SER A 705 -17.42 7.54 -16.46
N GLU A 706 -18.24 6.77 -15.73
CA GLU A 706 -18.25 6.73 -14.26
C GLU A 706 -17.08 5.91 -13.71
N ASN A 707 -16.81 4.74 -14.29
CA ASN A 707 -15.74 3.86 -13.84
C ASN A 707 -14.38 4.22 -14.48
N LYS A 708 -13.60 5.05 -13.78
CA LYS A 708 -12.29 5.53 -14.26
C LYS A 708 -11.25 4.43 -14.47
N GLN A 709 -11.32 3.33 -13.69
CA GLN A 709 -10.37 2.22 -13.80
C GLN A 709 -10.67 1.36 -15.05
N LEU A 710 -11.94 1.06 -15.28
CA LEU A 710 -12.40 0.41 -16.52
C LEU A 710 -12.02 1.26 -17.74
N LEU A 711 -12.29 2.57 -17.68
CA LEU A 711 -11.98 3.48 -18.76
C LEU A 711 -10.47 3.50 -19.10
N ALA A 712 -9.60 3.49 -18.09
CA ALA A 712 -8.15 3.41 -18.29
C ALA A 712 -7.74 2.10 -18.99
N ALA A 713 -8.33 0.97 -18.60
CA ALA A 713 -8.05 -0.33 -19.22
C ALA A 713 -8.55 -0.40 -20.68
N VAL A 714 -9.77 0.07 -20.94
CA VAL A 714 -10.40 0.09 -22.27
C VAL A 714 -9.64 1.01 -23.23
N THR A 715 -9.37 2.25 -22.82
CA THR A 715 -8.60 3.21 -23.63
C THR A 715 -7.19 2.69 -23.92
N GLY A 716 -6.55 2.01 -22.96
CA GLY A 716 -5.27 1.35 -23.16
C GLY A 716 -5.36 0.26 -24.23
N ALA A 717 -6.36 -0.62 -24.15
CA ALA A 717 -6.60 -1.68 -25.13
C ALA A 717 -6.81 -1.11 -26.54
N ILE A 718 -7.63 -0.06 -26.66
CA ILE A 718 -7.88 0.65 -27.93
C ILE A 718 -6.57 1.25 -28.46
N TRP A 719 -5.77 1.91 -27.63
CA TRP A 719 -4.48 2.46 -28.04
C TRP A 719 -3.57 1.39 -28.66
N LYS A 720 -3.37 0.27 -27.96
CA LYS A 720 -2.49 -0.80 -28.48
C LYS A 720 -3.08 -1.46 -29.72
N CYS A 721 -4.39 -1.63 -29.80
CA CYS A 721 -5.05 -2.13 -31.01
C CYS A 721 -4.93 -1.15 -32.20
N ALA A 722 -4.93 0.16 -31.96
CA ALA A 722 -4.83 1.21 -32.98
C ALA A 722 -3.45 1.31 -33.66
N ILE A 723 -2.43 0.60 -33.16
CA ILE A 723 -1.13 0.49 -33.86
C ILE A 723 -1.30 -0.21 -35.22
N SER A 724 -2.30 -1.09 -35.39
CA SER A 724 -2.64 -1.68 -36.69
C SER A 724 -3.56 -0.76 -37.48
N ARG A 725 -3.18 -0.50 -38.73
CA ARG A 725 -3.95 0.30 -39.68
C ARG A 725 -5.36 -0.25 -39.90
N GLU A 726 -5.50 -1.55 -40.06
CA GLU A 726 -6.78 -2.22 -40.29
C GLU A 726 -7.73 -2.07 -39.10
N ASN A 727 -7.19 -2.04 -37.87
CA ASN A 727 -7.97 -1.80 -36.67
C ASN A 727 -8.41 -0.34 -36.57
N VAL A 728 -7.56 0.61 -36.97
CA VAL A 728 -7.92 2.05 -37.03
C VAL A 728 -9.10 2.28 -37.97
N LEU A 729 -9.12 1.63 -39.14
CA LEU A 729 -10.25 1.70 -40.07
C LEU A 729 -11.55 1.17 -39.45
N LYS A 730 -11.48 0.11 -38.63
CA LYS A 730 -12.65 -0.39 -37.88
C LYS A 730 -13.09 0.55 -36.76
N PHE A 731 -12.15 1.14 -36.03
CA PHE A 731 -12.48 2.17 -35.03
C PHE A 731 -13.12 3.41 -35.65
N GLN A 732 -12.78 3.73 -36.90
CA GLN A 732 -13.46 4.78 -37.66
C GLN A 732 -14.92 4.42 -37.97
N GLU A 733 -15.18 3.19 -38.42
CA GLU A 733 -16.57 2.70 -38.63
C GLU A 733 -17.41 2.76 -37.34
N TYR A 734 -16.80 2.51 -36.19
CA TYR A 734 -17.45 2.54 -34.87
C TYR A 734 -17.50 3.93 -34.22
N LYS A 735 -17.03 4.98 -34.90
CA LYS A 735 -16.93 6.36 -34.38
C LYS A 735 -16.10 6.49 -33.08
N THR A 736 -15.20 5.55 -32.81
CA THR A 736 -14.36 5.52 -31.61
C THR A 736 -13.51 6.79 -31.49
N VAL A 737 -13.05 7.35 -32.61
CA VAL A 737 -12.24 8.59 -32.62
C VAL A 737 -13.04 9.78 -32.07
N GLU A 738 -14.33 9.86 -32.37
CA GLU A 738 -15.21 10.93 -31.87
C GLU A 738 -15.36 10.82 -30.34
N THR A 739 -15.59 9.60 -29.84
CA THR A 739 -15.67 9.32 -28.40
C THR A 739 -14.33 9.56 -27.68
N LEU A 740 -13.20 9.22 -28.29
CA LEU A 740 -11.88 9.51 -27.70
C LEU A 740 -11.64 11.03 -27.56
N VAL A 741 -12.14 11.85 -28.49
CA VAL A 741 -12.03 13.31 -28.40
C VAL A 741 -12.85 13.87 -27.23
N THR A 742 -14.02 13.31 -26.93
CA THR A 742 -14.83 13.77 -25.78
C THR A 742 -14.17 13.45 -24.43
N LEU A 743 -13.29 12.45 -24.38
CA LEU A 743 -12.55 12.04 -23.19
C LEU A 743 -11.23 12.83 -22.96
N LEU A 744 -10.93 13.84 -23.79
CA LEU A 744 -9.73 14.67 -23.65
C LEU A 744 -9.79 15.69 -22.51
N THR A 745 -10.96 15.91 -21.92
CA THR A 745 -11.20 16.88 -20.85
C THR A 745 -11.69 16.19 -19.58
N ASP A 746 -11.30 16.71 -18.42
CA ASP A 746 -11.78 16.29 -17.09
C ASP A 746 -11.59 14.78 -16.78
N GLN A 747 -10.48 14.20 -17.25
CA GLN A 747 -10.09 12.80 -16.97
C GLN A 747 -8.78 12.71 -16.19
N PRO A 748 -8.56 11.61 -15.43
CA PRO A 748 -7.28 11.37 -14.77
C PRO A 748 -6.15 11.14 -15.78
N GLU A 749 -4.91 11.44 -15.37
CA GLU A 749 -3.72 11.40 -16.24
C GLU A 749 -3.50 10.02 -16.90
N GLU A 750 -3.79 8.93 -16.20
CA GLU A 750 -3.69 7.57 -16.75
C GLU A 750 -4.64 7.34 -17.94
N VAL A 751 -5.86 7.86 -17.87
CA VAL A 751 -6.83 7.79 -18.98
C VAL A 751 -6.37 8.69 -20.11
N LEU A 752 -5.98 9.94 -19.82
CA LEU A 752 -5.51 10.88 -20.83
C LEU A 752 -4.30 10.35 -21.60
N LYS A 753 -3.36 9.70 -20.91
CA LYS A 753 -2.17 9.07 -21.51
C LYS A 753 -2.56 8.04 -22.56
N ASN A 754 -3.56 7.21 -22.27
CA ASN A 754 -4.04 6.17 -23.18
C ASN A 754 -4.89 6.76 -24.31
N VAL A 755 -5.78 7.71 -24.01
CA VAL A 755 -6.63 8.39 -25.00
C VAL A 755 -5.77 9.12 -26.04
N ILE A 756 -4.80 9.92 -25.61
CA ILE A 756 -3.89 10.64 -26.50
C ILE A 756 -3.02 9.66 -27.28
N GLY A 757 -2.54 8.59 -26.65
CA GLY A 757 -1.82 7.52 -27.34
C GLY A 757 -2.65 6.93 -28.48
N ALA A 758 -3.91 6.57 -28.21
CA ALA A 758 -4.83 6.05 -29.22
C ALA A 758 -5.08 7.05 -30.35
N LEU A 759 -5.34 8.31 -30.02
CA LEU A 759 -5.55 9.37 -31.01
C LEU A 759 -4.31 9.59 -31.88
N GLY A 760 -3.10 9.51 -31.32
CA GLY A 760 -1.86 9.64 -32.08
C GLY A 760 -1.65 8.54 -33.11
N GLU A 761 -2.04 7.30 -32.79
CA GLU A 761 -2.04 6.19 -33.75
C GLU A 761 -3.17 6.34 -34.78
N CYS A 762 -4.39 6.68 -34.34
CA CYS A 762 -5.53 6.89 -35.25
C CYS A 762 -5.30 8.04 -36.24
N CYS A 763 -4.59 9.11 -35.84
CA CYS A 763 -4.26 10.25 -36.68
C CYS A 763 -3.18 9.95 -37.73
N GLN A 764 -2.58 8.77 -37.75
CA GLN A 764 -1.74 8.37 -38.88
C GLN A 764 -2.58 8.29 -40.17
N GLU A 765 -3.87 7.92 -40.06
CA GLU A 765 -4.80 7.94 -41.19
C GLU A 765 -5.38 9.35 -41.41
N GLN A 766 -5.38 9.79 -42.68
CA GLN A 766 -5.76 11.15 -43.06
C GLN A 766 -7.20 11.51 -42.66
N GLU A 767 -8.16 10.60 -42.83
CA GLU A 767 -9.57 10.88 -42.54
C GLU A 767 -9.82 11.17 -41.05
N ASN A 768 -9.12 10.46 -40.16
CA ASN A 768 -9.21 10.66 -38.72
C ASN A 768 -8.66 12.02 -38.28
N ARG A 769 -7.65 12.56 -38.97
CA ARG A 769 -7.15 13.93 -38.71
C ARG A 769 -8.26 14.96 -38.93
N GLY A 770 -9.06 14.77 -39.98
CA GLY A 770 -10.23 15.59 -40.27
C GLY A 770 -11.34 15.42 -39.22
N THR A 771 -11.59 14.20 -38.75
CA THR A 771 -12.56 13.92 -37.67
C THR A 771 -12.16 14.59 -36.36
N VAL A 772 -10.91 14.44 -35.91
CA VAL A 772 -10.40 15.11 -34.69
C VAL A 772 -10.55 16.63 -34.78
N ARG A 773 -10.28 17.22 -35.95
CA ARG A 773 -10.52 18.64 -36.21
C ARG A 773 -12.00 19.02 -36.07
N ARG A 774 -12.90 18.29 -36.75
CA ARG A 774 -14.35 18.57 -36.74
C ARG A 774 -14.95 18.45 -35.33
N CYS A 775 -14.44 17.54 -34.51
CA CYS A 775 -14.85 17.36 -33.12
C CYS A 775 -14.19 18.37 -32.15
N GLY A 776 -13.36 19.29 -32.64
CA GLY A 776 -12.69 20.30 -31.79
C GLY A 776 -11.56 19.75 -30.92
N GLY A 777 -11.03 18.55 -31.22
CA GLY A 777 -10.03 17.87 -30.39
C GLY A 777 -8.62 18.47 -30.43
N ILE A 778 -8.28 19.28 -31.44
CA ILE A 778 -6.93 19.87 -31.58
C ILE A 778 -6.61 20.80 -30.39
N ALA A 779 -7.55 21.63 -29.96
CA ALA A 779 -7.30 22.57 -28.86
C ALA A 779 -7.03 21.88 -27.52
N PRO A 780 -7.82 20.87 -27.07
CA PRO A 780 -7.48 20.04 -25.92
C PRO A 780 -6.11 19.36 -26.04
N ILE A 781 -5.78 18.79 -27.20
CA ILE A 781 -4.47 18.13 -27.43
C ILE A 781 -3.32 19.13 -27.25
N VAL A 782 -3.41 20.33 -27.85
CA VAL A 782 -2.37 21.37 -27.72
C VAL A 782 -2.27 21.87 -26.27
N LYS A 783 -3.39 22.01 -25.56
CA LYS A 783 -3.41 22.40 -24.14
C LYS A 783 -2.60 21.41 -23.28
N LEU A 784 -2.66 20.11 -23.58
CA LEU A 784 -1.92 19.08 -22.85
C LEU A 784 -0.39 19.15 -23.03
N LEU A 785 0.14 19.94 -23.98
CA LEU A 785 1.59 20.20 -24.07
C LEU A 785 2.15 20.94 -22.84
N THR A 786 1.29 21.52 -22.01
CA THR A 786 1.66 22.25 -20.78
C THR A 786 1.70 21.36 -19.54
N THR A 787 1.36 20.08 -19.65
CA THR A 787 1.40 19.15 -18.52
C THR A 787 2.83 18.84 -18.04
N THR A 788 2.94 18.27 -16.84
CA THR A 788 4.24 17.89 -16.25
C THR A 788 4.51 16.39 -16.32
N ASP A 789 3.50 15.56 -16.61
CA ASP A 789 3.67 14.12 -16.76
C ASP A 789 4.46 13.80 -18.04
N ARG A 790 5.61 13.12 -17.86
CA ARG A 790 6.55 12.84 -18.94
C ARG A 790 6.02 11.83 -19.95
N ALA A 791 5.30 10.81 -19.49
CA ALA A 791 4.79 9.75 -20.36
C ALA A 791 3.61 10.27 -21.21
N LEU A 792 2.74 11.07 -20.61
CA LEU A 792 1.68 11.80 -21.29
C LEU A 792 2.26 12.77 -22.31
N LEU A 793 3.26 13.60 -21.95
CA LEU A 793 3.91 14.53 -22.88
C LEU A 793 4.47 13.84 -24.13
N VAL A 794 5.10 12.67 -23.98
CA VAL A 794 5.61 11.90 -25.13
C VAL A 794 4.47 11.52 -26.09
N ASN A 795 3.33 11.08 -25.56
CA ASN A 795 2.16 10.74 -26.36
C ASN A 795 1.52 12.00 -26.98
N VAL A 796 1.42 13.10 -26.24
CA VAL A 796 0.88 14.38 -26.73
C VAL A 796 1.72 14.90 -27.90
N ASN A 797 3.05 14.91 -27.78
CA ASN A 797 3.95 15.30 -28.86
C ASN A 797 3.70 14.49 -30.13
N LYS A 798 3.58 13.16 -30.00
CA LYS A 798 3.27 12.28 -31.14
C LYS A 798 1.92 12.59 -31.76
N ALA A 799 0.89 12.80 -30.95
CA ALA A 799 -0.45 13.14 -31.43
C ALA A 799 -0.49 14.50 -32.14
N VAL A 800 0.14 15.53 -31.58
CA VAL A 800 0.29 16.85 -32.23
C VAL A 800 1.02 16.72 -33.57
N GLY A 801 2.13 15.98 -33.61
CA GLY A 801 2.87 15.72 -34.85
C GLY A 801 2.03 14.99 -35.91
N ALA A 802 1.25 13.98 -35.51
CA ALA A 802 0.35 13.28 -36.41
C ALA A 802 -0.76 14.19 -36.95
N CYS A 803 -1.35 15.04 -36.10
CA CYS A 803 -2.34 16.02 -36.51
C CYS A 803 -1.74 17.07 -37.46
N ALA A 804 -0.48 17.50 -37.24
CA ALA A 804 0.21 18.50 -38.03
C ALA A 804 0.55 18.06 -39.46
N MET A 805 0.43 16.77 -39.78
CA MET A 805 0.57 16.27 -41.15
C MET A 805 -0.54 16.78 -42.09
N GLU A 806 -1.67 17.25 -41.55
CA GLU A 806 -2.74 17.89 -42.34
C GLU A 806 -2.58 19.42 -42.30
N PRO A 807 -2.47 20.12 -43.44
CA PRO A 807 -2.24 21.56 -43.46
C PRO A 807 -3.28 22.39 -42.70
N GLU A 808 -4.59 22.06 -42.74
CA GLU A 808 -5.56 22.86 -42.00
C GLU A 808 -5.55 22.58 -40.49
N ASN A 809 -5.12 21.39 -40.07
CA ASN A 809 -4.88 21.14 -38.65
C ASN A 809 -3.66 21.92 -38.18
N MET A 810 -2.62 22.00 -39.03
CA MET A 810 -1.41 22.77 -38.71
C MET A 810 -1.72 24.25 -38.51
N MET A 811 -2.59 24.86 -39.33
CA MET A 811 -3.04 26.24 -39.11
C MET A 811 -3.68 26.47 -37.72
N ILE A 812 -4.42 25.47 -37.21
CA ILE A 812 -5.03 25.54 -35.87
C ILE A 812 -3.98 25.32 -34.78
N ILE A 813 -3.02 24.41 -34.99
CA ILE A 813 -1.93 24.17 -34.04
C ILE A 813 -1.07 25.43 -33.89
N ASP A 814 -0.76 26.12 -35.00
CA ASP A 814 0.01 27.36 -35.01
C ASP A 814 -0.73 28.49 -34.27
N SER A 815 -2.03 28.69 -34.55
CA SER A 815 -2.84 29.73 -33.89
C SER A 815 -3.02 29.51 -32.38
N LEU A 816 -2.78 28.30 -31.90
CA LEU A 816 -2.81 27.91 -30.49
C LEU A 816 -1.41 27.89 -29.83
N ASP A 817 -0.40 28.49 -30.47
CA ASP A 817 1.00 28.48 -30.02
C ASP A 817 1.62 27.07 -29.89
N GLY A 818 1.04 26.05 -30.53
CA GLY A 818 1.47 24.65 -30.36
C GLY A 818 2.93 24.41 -30.76
N VAL A 819 3.41 25.06 -31.83
CA VAL A 819 4.82 24.97 -32.28
C VAL A 819 5.76 25.58 -31.24
N ARG A 820 5.40 26.72 -30.66
CA ARG A 820 6.16 27.38 -29.60
C ARG A 820 6.24 26.51 -28.35
N LEU A 821 5.14 25.87 -27.97
CA LEU A 821 5.09 24.93 -26.84
C LEU A 821 5.98 23.71 -27.10
N LEU A 822 5.93 23.10 -28.29
CA LEU A 822 6.84 22.02 -28.68
C LEU A 822 8.32 22.45 -28.59
N TRP A 823 8.63 23.68 -29.02
CA TRP A 823 9.99 24.22 -28.89
C TRP A 823 10.43 24.38 -27.44
N SER A 824 9.52 24.76 -26.55
CA SER A 824 9.80 24.84 -25.11
C SER A 824 10.13 23.47 -24.50
N LEU A 825 9.48 22.40 -24.98
CA LEU A 825 9.70 21.03 -24.51
C LEU A 825 11.08 20.47 -24.92
N LEU A 826 11.74 21.05 -25.92
CA LEU A 826 13.14 20.72 -26.24
C LEU A 826 14.11 21.02 -25.08
N LYS A 827 13.73 21.93 -24.17
CA LYS A 827 14.51 22.26 -22.96
C LYS A 827 14.27 21.28 -21.81
N ASN A 828 13.35 20.32 -21.95
CA ASN A 828 13.03 19.35 -20.90
C ASN A 828 14.24 18.42 -20.63
N PRO A 829 14.54 18.08 -19.36
CA PRO A 829 15.66 17.19 -19.04
C PRO A 829 15.45 15.73 -19.47
N ASN A 830 14.23 15.32 -19.83
CA ASN A 830 13.93 13.95 -20.23
C ASN A 830 14.19 13.74 -21.74
N PRO A 831 15.08 12.81 -22.13
CA PRO A 831 15.40 12.52 -23.54
C PRO A 831 14.20 12.08 -24.40
N ASP A 832 13.26 11.29 -23.86
CA ASP A 832 12.09 10.83 -24.61
C ASP A 832 11.16 12.01 -24.97
N VAL A 833 11.00 12.95 -24.04
CA VAL A 833 10.23 14.19 -24.28
C VAL A 833 10.94 15.05 -25.34
N GLN A 834 12.27 15.21 -25.25
CA GLN A 834 13.04 15.94 -26.25
C GLN A 834 12.95 15.30 -27.65
N ALA A 835 13.12 13.98 -27.73
CA ALA A 835 13.07 13.24 -28.99
C ALA A 835 11.68 13.29 -29.62
N SER A 836 10.62 13.13 -28.82
CA SER A 836 9.25 13.21 -29.31
C SER A 836 8.84 14.62 -29.72
N ALA A 837 9.26 15.66 -28.99
CA ALA A 837 9.02 17.05 -29.35
C ALA A 837 9.75 17.43 -30.66
N ALA A 838 11.03 17.08 -30.78
CA ALA A 838 11.80 17.31 -32.01
C ALA A 838 11.20 16.58 -33.22
N TRP A 839 10.71 15.35 -33.02
CA TRP A 839 10.02 14.60 -34.07
C TRP A 839 8.71 15.27 -34.49
N ALA A 840 7.91 15.74 -33.52
CA ALA A 840 6.65 16.44 -33.76
C ALA A 840 6.83 17.76 -34.52
N LEU A 841 7.98 18.43 -34.37
CA LEU A 841 8.30 19.65 -35.13
C LEU A 841 8.44 19.40 -36.63
N CYS A 842 8.83 18.19 -37.06
CA CYS A 842 9.03 17.87 -38.47
C CYS A 842 7.78 18.14 -39.34
N PRO A 843 6.62 17.51 -39.08
CA PRO A 843 5.39 17.79 -39.82
C PRO A 843 4.88 19.22 -39.60
N CYS A 844 5.14 19.82 -38.43
CA CYS A 844 4.77 21.21 -38.17
C CYS A 844 5.50 22.20 -39.09
N ILE A 845 6.81 21.99 -39.29
CA ILE A 845 7.64 22.85 -40.15
C ILE A 845 7.34 22.57 -41.62
N GLU A 846 7.12 21.31 -41.99
CA GLU A 846 6.86 20.92 -43.38
C GLU A 846 5.52 21.46 -43.91
N ASN A 847 4.48 21.52 -43.07
CA ASN A 847 3.12 21.92 -43.48
C ASN A 847 2.73 23.35 -43.05
N ALA A 848 3.62 24.11 -42.41
CA ALA A 848 3.37 25.51 -42.07
C ALA A 848 3.52 26.41 -43.31
N LYS A 849 2.60 27.38 -43.47
CA LYS A 849 2.59 28.31 -44.62
C LYS A 849 3.84 29.19 -44.70
N ASN A 850 4.33 29.67 -43.55
CA ASN A 850 5.50 30.54 -43.43
C ASN A 850 6.54 29.92 -42.48
N SER A 851 6.92 28.67 -42.73
CA SER A 851 7.76 27.88 -41.82
C SER A 851 9.11 28.52 -41.51
N GLY A 852 9.74 29.19 -42.49
CA GLY A 852 10.97 29.94 -42.32
C GLY A 852 10.87 31.04 -41.25
N GLU A 853 9.92 31.96 -41.43
CA GLU A 853 9.66 33.07 -40.49
C GLU A 853 9.21 32.56 -39.12
N MET A 854 8.34 31.54 -39.09
CA MET A 854 7.86 30.91 -37.86
C MET A 854 9.02 30.40 -37.00
N VAL A 855 9.97 29.66 -37.59
CA VAL A 855 11.13 29.14 -36.85
C VAL A 855 12.03 30.28 -36.36
N ARG A 856 12.24 31.32 -37.17
CA ARG A 856 13.05 32.50 -36.79
C ARG A 856 12.41 33.35 -35.70
N SER A 857 11.09 33.33 -35.57
CA SER A 857 10.37 34.04 -34.51
C SER A 857 10.74 33.55 -33.09
N PHE A 858 11.25 32.31 -32.97
CA PHE A 858 11.70 31.74 -31.71
C PHE A 858 13.13 32.17 -31.40
N VAL A 859 13.27 33.25 -30.61
CA VAL A 859 14.58 33.77 -30.18
C VAL A 859 15.41 32.67 -29.48
N GLY A 860 16.61 32.40 -30.00
CA GLY A 860 17.50 31.33 -29.52
C GLY A 860 17.02 29.90 -29.86
N GLY A 861 15.95 29.76 -30.64
CA GLY A 861 15.38 28.46 -31.00
C GLY A 861 16.30 27.62 -31.89
N LEU A 862 16.92 28.25 -32.89
CA LEU A 862 17.90 27.61 -33.78
C LEU A 862 19.20 27.24 -33.04
N GLU A 863 19.64 28.09 -32.11
CA GLU A 863 20.77 27.76 -31.23
C GLU A 863 20.46 26.52 -30.38
N LEU A 864 19.26 26.46 -29.78
CA LEU A 864 18.83 25.34 -28.95
C LEU A 864 18.85 24.02 -29.73
N ILE A 865 18.28 23.98 -30.93
CA ILE A 865 18.20 22.73 -31.71
C ILE A 865 19.59 22.26 -32.16
N VAL A 866 20.48 23.19 -32.54
CA VAL A 866 21.88 22.87 -32.86
C VAL A 866 22.63 22.37 -31.61
N ASN A 867 22.40 22.96 -30.44
CA ASN A 867 23.01 22.51 -29.19
C ASN A 867 22.58 21.10 -28.78
N LEU A 868 21.37 20.65 -29.13
CA LEU A 868 20.90 19.29 -28.85
C LEU A 868 21.68 18.21 -29.63
N LEU A 869 22.41 18.56 -30.70
CA LEU A 869 23.35 17.65 -31.37
C LEU A 869 24.51 17.19 -30.47
N LYS A 870 24.68 17.81 -29.30
CA LYS A 870 25.65 17.40 -28.26
C LYS A 870 25.10 16.31 -27.32
N SER A 871 23.84 15.90 -27.48
CA SER A 871 23.22 14.85 -26.66
C SER A 871 23.93 13.50 -26.81
N ASN A 872 23.91 12.69 -25.74
CA ASN A 872 24.38 11.31 -25.77
C ASN A 872 23.28 10.31 -26.18
N ASP A 873 22.03 10.76 -26.24
CA ASP A 873 20.88 9.93 -26.57
C ASP A 873 20.68 9.84 -28.09
N LYS A 874 20.65 8.61 -28.62
CA LYS A 874 20.57 8.38 -30.08
C LYS A 874 19.21 8.73 -30.66
N ASP A 875 18.13 8.63 -29.90
CA ASP A 875 16.78 8.94 -30.36
C ASP A 875 16.58 10.45 -30.40
N VAL A 876 17.09 11.18 -29.40
CA VAL A 876 17.17 12.65 -29.43
C VAL A 876 17.96 13.11 -30.66
N LEU A 877 19.17 12.57 -30.87
CA LEU A 877 19.99 12.92 -32.03
C LEU A 877 19.28 12.61 -33.37
N THR A 878 18.55 11.50 -33.44
CA THR A 878 17.81 11.10 -34.64
C THR A 878 16.70 12.10 -34.96
N SER A 879 15.86 12.42 -33.96
CA SER A 879 14.77 13.39 -34.11
C SER A 879 15.26 14.80 -34.39
N VAL A 880 16.34 15.23 -33.73
CA VAL A 880 16.96 16.54 -33.95
C VAL A 880 17.54 16.64 -35.35
N CYS A 881 18.21 15.59 -35.87
CA CYS A 881 18.67 15.58 -37.26
C CYS A 881 17.49 15.65 -38.25
N ALA A 882 16.38 14.96 -37.98
CA ALA A 882 15.18 15.03 -38.80
C ALA A 882 14.57 16.43 -38.81
N ALA A 883 14.51 17.09 -37.65
CA ALA A 883 14.03 18.46 -37.53
C ALA A 883 14.96 19.45 -38.26
N ILE A 884 16.28 19.35 -38.07
CA ILE A 884 17.28 20.18 -38.78
C ILE A 884 17.16 19.98 -40.29
N ALA A 885 16.96 18.75 -40.78
CA ALA A 885 16.77 18.50 -42.20
C ALA A 885 15.56 19.27 -42.77
N ASN A 886 14.48 19.41 -42.02
CA ASN A 886 13.33 20.20 -42.45
C ASN A 886 13.56 21.72 -42.33
N ILE A 887 14.20 22.16 -41.24
CA ILE A 887 14.52 23.59 -41.02
C ILE A 887 15.51 24.10 -42.07
N ALA A 888 16.49 23.28 -42.46
CA ALA A 888 17.53 23.62 -43.42
C ALA A 888 17.04 23.79 -44.87
N LYS A 889 15.76 23.52 -45.16
CA LYS A 889 15.15 23.81 -46.46
C LYS A 889 15.00 25.33 -46.70
N ASP A 890 14.97 26.13 -45.63
CA ASP A 890 14.95 27.60 -45.69
C ASP A 890 16.38 28.16 -45.59
N GLU A 891 16.76 29.02 -46.55
CA GLU A 891 18.14 29.53 -46.65
C GLU A 891 18.52 30.42 -45.46
N GLU A 892 17.61 31.27 -44.96
CA GLU A 892 17.88 32.17 -43.83
C GLU A 892 18.06 31.37 -42.53
N ASN A 893 17.22 30.37 -42.29
CA ASN A 893 17.40 29.44 -41.16
C ASN A 893 18.74 28.70 -41.24
N LEU A 894 19.11 28.25 -42.44
CA LEU A 894 20.36 27.53 -42.66
C LEU A 894 21.58 28.42 -42.40
N ALA A 895 21.51 29.71 -42.77
CA ALA A 895 22.55 30.70 -42.43
C ALA A 895 22.77 30.77 -40.91
N VAL A 896 21.70 30.98 -40.15
CA VAL A 896 21.77 31.11 -38.67
C VAL A 896 22.26 29.81 -38.01
N MET A 897 21.80 28.64 -38.48
CA MET A 897 22.30 27.35 -37.96
C MET A 897 23.79 27.14 -38.27
N THR A 898 24.26 27.64 -39.42
CA THR A 898 25.68 27.60 -39.80
C THR A 898 26.52 28.44 -38.83
N ASP A 899 26.06 29.64 -38.50
CA ASP A 899 26.73 30.53 -37.53
C ASP A 899 26.81 29.90 -36.12
N HIS A 900 25.80 29.11 -35.74
CA HIS A 900 25.79 28.33 -34.49
C HIS A 900 26.61 27.02 -34.55
N GLY A 901 27.28 26.72 -35.66
CA GLY A 901 28.20 25.58 -35.78
C GLY A 901 27.52 24.25 -36.05
N VAL A 902 26.42 24.22 -36.81
CA VAL A 902 25.74 22.96 -37.19
C VAL A 902 26.67 21.99 -37.95
N VAL A 903 27.55 22.50 -38.82
CA VAL A 903 28.47 21.69 -39.66
C VAL A 903 29.43 20.81 -38.82
N PRO A 904 30.26 21.35 -37.90
CA PRO A 904 31.15 20.52 -37.09
C PRO A 904 30.40 19.55 -36.18
N LEU A 905 29.21 19.92 -35.69
CA LEU A 905 28.41 19.04 -34.82
C LEU A 905 27.84 17.85 -35.60
N LEU A 906 27.23 18.06 -36.77
CA LEU A 906 26.75 16.97 -37.62
C LEU A 906 27.91 16.08 -38.10
N SER A 907 29.06 16.68 -38.44
CA SER A 907 30.26 15.94 -38.85
C SER A 907 30.77 15.00 -37.75
N LYS A 908 30.74 15.43 -36.50
CA LYS A 908 31.13 14.61 -35.33
C LYS A 908 30.24 13.37 -35.17
N LEU A 909 28.97 13.46 -35.54
CA LEU A 909 28.00 12.37 -35.46
C LEU A 909 28.10 11.37 -36.63
N ALA A 910 28.81 11.72 -37.70
CA ALA A 910 28.88 10.93 -38.94
C ALA A 910 29.47 9.52 -38.76
N ASN A 911 30.18 9.24 -37.67
CA ASN A 911 30.72 7.92 -37.37
C ASN A 911 29.77 7.09 -36.47
N THR A 912 28.48 7.05 -36.80
CA THR A 912 27.48 6.26 -36.07
C THR A 912 27.17 4.92 -36.73
N ASN A 913 26.69 3.97 -35.92
CA ASN A 913 26.23 2.64 -36.36
C ASN A 913 24.70 2.47 -36.35
N ASN A 914 23.94 3.47 -35.89
CA ASN A 914 22.48 3.40 -35.85
C ASN A 914 21.89 3.84 -37.21
N ASN A 915 21.27 2.91 -37.96
CA ASN A 915 20.70 3.20 -39.28
C ASN A 915 19.63 4.29 -39.28
N LYS A 916 18.80 4.41 -38.23
CA LYS A 916 17.81 5.50 -38.11
C LYS A 916 18.49 6.86 -38.06
N LEU A 917 19.52 6.98 -37.22
CA LEU A 917 20.34 8.18 -37.14
C LEU A 917 21.08 8.43 -38.45
N ARG A 918 21.65 7.41 -39.09
CA ARG A 918 22.36 7.54 -40.38
C ARG A 918 21.49 8.17 -41.45
N ARG A 919 20.24 7.73 -41.56
CA ARG A 919 19.26 8.27 -42.52
C ARG A 919 19.08 9.77 -42.32
N HIS A 920 18.62 10.17 -41.13
CA HIS A 920 18.28 11.58 -40.87
C HIS A 920 19.51 12.48 -40.79
N LEU A 921 20.65 11.96 -40.33
CA LEU A 921 21.91 12.69 -40.35
C LEU A 921 22.39 12.97 -41.78
N ALA A 922 22.31 11.97 -42.67
CA ALA A 922 22.66 12.18 -44.07
C ALA A 922 21.71 13.19 -44.75
N GLU A 923 20.41 13.11 -44.46
CA GLU A 923 19.40 14.05 -44.96
C GLU A 923 19.69 15.50 -44.47
N ALA A 924 20.03 15.66 -43.18
CA ALA A 924 20.41 16.95 -42.62
C ALA A 924 21.69 17.51 -43.28
N ILE A 925 22.71 16.68 -43.49
CA ILE A 925 23.94 17.09 -44.18
C ILE A 925 23.64 17.49 -45.63
N ALA A 926 22.79 16.74 -46.33
CA ALA A 926 22.41 17.03 -47.72
C ALA A 926 21.83 18.44 -47.86
N HIS A 927 20.85 18.81 -47.03
CA HIS A 927 20.26 20.15 -47.07
C HIS A 927 21.23 21.22 -46.55
N CYS A 928 22.03 20.94 -45.51
CA CYS A 928 23.00 21.91 -45.02
C CYS A 928 24.12 22.25 -46.04
N CYS A 929 24.40 21.38 -47.01
CA CYS A 929 25.39 21.61 -48.07
C CYS A 929 24.97 22.67 -49.10
N MET A 930 23.69 23.04 -49.11
CA MET A 930 23.14 24.02 -50.05
C MET A 930 23.54 25.47 -49.71
N TRP A 931 24.13 25.72 -48.54
CA TRP A 931 24.51 27.07 -48.09
C TRP A 931 26.01 27.36 -48.13
N GLY A 932 26.38 28.49 -48.74
CA GLY A 932 27.70 29.10 -48.65
C GLY A 932 28.86 28.11 -48.88
N SER A 933 29.80 28.09 -47.94
CA SER A 933 30.97 27.19 -47.93
C SER A 933 30.73 25.88 -47.14
N ASN A 934 29.50 25.57 -46.73
CA ASN A 934 29.23 24.42 -45.87
C ASN A 934 29.72 23.10 -46.48
N ARG A 935 29.56 22.92 -47.79
CA ARG A 935 30.06 21.74 -48.51
C ARG A 935 31.58 21.55 -48.35
N VAL A 936 32.34 22.65 -48.36
CA VAL A 936 33.80 22.64 -48.16
C VAL A 936 34.08 22.33 -46.69
N ALA A 937 33.38 22.99 -45.77
CA ALA A 937 33.54 22.79 -44.34
C ALA A 937 33.24 21.34 -43.92
N PHE A 938 32.22 20.68 -44.49
CA PHE A 938 31.95 19.26 -44.27
C PHE A 938 33.07 18.33 -44.76
N GLY A 939 33.78 18.74 -45.82
CA GLY A 939 35.00 18.10 -46.30
C GLY A 939 36.14 18.22 -45.29
N GLU A 940 36.41 19.45 -44.84
CA GLU A 940 37.47 19.77 -43.87
C GLU A 940 37.26 19.11 -42.51
N THR A 941 36.01 18.97 -42.05
CA THR A 941 35.62 18.25 -40.83
C THR A 941 35.59 16.73 -40.99
N LYS A 942 35.97 16.20 -42.17
CA LYS A 942 36.09 14.77 -42.48
C LYS A 942 34.77 13.99 -42.39
N ALA A 943 33.63 14.61 -42.68
CA ALA A 943 32.33 13.95 -42.69
C ALA A 943 32.12 13.01 -43.89
N VAL A 944 32.81 13.27 -45.01
CA VAL A 944 32.64 12.58 -46.30
C VAL A 944 32.96 11.09 -46.23
N ALA A 945 34.11 10.71 -45.66
CA ALA A 945 34.53 9.30 -45.62
C ALA A 945 33.58 8.40 -44.80
N PRO A 946 33.10 8.81 -43.60
CA PRO A 946 32.02 8.10 -42.90
C PRO A 946 30.74 7.94 -43.72
N LEU A 947 30.30 8.97 -44.45
CA LEU A 947 29.09 8.90 -45.29
C LEU A 947 29.24 7.87 -46.42
N VAL A 948 30.40 7.77 -47.07
CA VAL A 948 30.63 6.71 -48.08
C VAL A 948 30.46 5.30 -47.47
N ARG A 949 30.77 5.12 -46.18
CA ARG A 949 30.55 3.84 -45.49
C ARG A 949 29.07 3.54 -45.25
N TYR A 950 28.20 4.55 -45.19
CA TYR A 950 26.75 4.33 -45.03
C TYR A 950 26.14 3.62 -46.25
N LEU A 951 26.71 3.79 -47.44
CA LEU A 951 26.31 3.05 -48.66
C LEU A 951 26.56 1.53 -48.58
N LYS A 952 27.26 1.05 -47.55
CA LYS A 952 27.42 -0.39 -47.26
C LYS A 952 26.33 -0.93 -46.34
N ALA A 953 25.40 -0.08 -45.88
CA ALA A 953 24.26 -0.52 -45.09
C ALA A 953 23.34 -1.44 -45.90
N LYS A 954 22.40 -2.09 -45.21
CA LYS A 954 21.36 -2.90 -45.88
C LYS A 954 20.05 -2.13 -46.10
N ASP A 955 19.97 -0.91 -45.57
CA ASP A 955 18.74 -0.13 -45.48
C ASP A 955 18.60 0.80 -46.72
N PRO A 956 17.57 0.61 -47.58
CA PRO A 956 17.35 1.44 -48.76
C PRO A 956 17.16 2.93 -48.44
N LEU A 957 16.56 3.26 -47.30
CA LEU A 957 16.30 4.65 -46.92
C LEU A 957 17.61 5.36 -46.53
N VAL A 958 18.54 4.62 -45.92
CA VAL A 958 19.89 5.12 -45.66
C VAL A 958 20.63 5.33 -46.97
N HIS A 959 20.49 4.43 -47.95
CA HIS A 959 21.11 4.61 -49.27
C HIS A 959 20.62 5.87 -49.96
N ARG A 960 19.30 6.09 -50.02
CA ARG A 960 18.70 7.29 -50.60
C ARG A 960 19.25 8.57 -49.97
N ALA A 961 19.13 8.70 -48.65
CA ALA A 961 19.59 9.89 -47.93
C ALA A 961 21.11 10.11 -48.07
N THR A 962 21.90 9.02 -48.03
CA THR A 962 23.36 9.09 -48.18
C THR A 962 23.75 9.49 -49.60
N ALA A 963 23.11 8.93 -50.63
CA ALA A 963 23.39 9.29 -52.01
C ALA A 963 23.04 10.75 -52.29
N GLN A 964 21.94 11.26 -51.73
CA GLN A 964 21.59 12.68 -51.80
C GLN A 964 22.66 13.56 -51.12
N ALA A 965 23.13 13.18 -49.93
CA ALA A 965 24.19 13.91 -49.25
C ALA A 965 25.50 13.91 -50.05
N LEU A 966 25.91 12.76 -50.59
CA LEU A 966 27.13 12.64 -51.40
C LEU A 966 27.00 13.41 -52.72
N TYR A 967 25.82 13.43 -53.35
CA TYR A 967 25.57 14.25 -54.51
C TYR A 967 25.82 15.74 -54.22
N GLN A 968 25.23 16.28 -53.16
CA GLN A 968 25.42 17.68 -52.76
C GLN A 968 26.88 17.99 -52.38
N LEU A 969 27.55 17.07 -51.67
CA LEU A 969 28.96 17.22 -51.30
C LEU A 969 29.90 17.13 -52.52
N SER A 970 29.52 16.39 -53.57
CA SER A 970 30.36 16.17 -54.77
C SER A 970 30.48 17.40 -55.67
N GLU A 971 29.70 18.45 -55.44
CA GLU A 971 29.90 19.72 -56.14
C GLU A 971 31.25 20.37 -55.78
N ASP A 972 31.83 20.03 -54.62
CA ASP A 972 33.18 20.43 -54.26
C ASP A 972 34.24 19.43 -54.78
N PRO A 973 35.30 19.91 -55.47
CA PRO A 973 36.36 19.05 -55.99
C PRO A 973 37.13 18.25 -54.92
N ASN A 974 37.41 18.81 -53.74
CA ASN A 974 38.19 18.12 -52.70
C ASN A 974 37.37 16.98 -52.08
N ASN A 975 36.07 17.18 -51.94
CA ASN A 975 35.14 16.14 -51.53
C ASN A 975 35.10 14.99 -52.55
N CYS A 976 35.04 15.28 -53.86
CA CYS A 976 35.10 14.25 -54.90
C CYS A 976 36.36 13.36 -54.80
N ILE A 977 37.53 13.96 -54.53
CA ILE A 977 38.78 13.21 -54.32
C ILE A 977 38.63 12.26 -53.13
N THR A 978 38.19 12.80 -51.99
CA THR A 978 37.97 12.02 -50.76
C THR A 978 36.97 10.87 -50.97
N MET A 979 35.88 11.11 -51.70
CA MET A 979 34.90 10.08 -52.02
C MET A 979 35.48 8.98 -52.91
N ASN A 980 36.28 9.35 -53.92
CA ASN A 980 36.92 8.41 -54.83
C ASN A 980 37.96 7.53 -54.10
N GLU A 981 38.77 8.12 -53.21
CA GLU A 981 39.72 7.38 -52.36
C GLU A 981 39.02 6.34 -51.45
N ASN A 982 37.77 6.61 -51.06
CA ASN A 982 36.94 5.69 -50.27
C ASN A 982 36.13 4.69 -51.12
N GLY A 983 36.34 4.66 -52.44
CA GLY A 983 35.74 3.68 -53.35
C GLY A 983 34.25 3.90 -53.62
N VAL A 984 33.76 5.14 -53.53
CA VAL A 984 32.33 5.47 -53.69
C VAL A 984 31.76 5.02 -55.04
N VAL A 985 32.55 5.09 -56.12
CA VAL A 985 32.08 4.91 -57.50
C VAL A 985 31.52 3.51 -57.70
N LYS A 986 32.20 2.47 -57.18
CA LYS A 986 31.73 1.08 -57.29
C LYS A 986 30.39 0.87 -56.56
N LEU A 987 30.20 1.54 -55.43
CA LEU A 987 28.98 1.44 -54.63
C LEU A 987 27.82 2.16 -55.32
N LEU A 988 28.04 3.39 -55.81
CA LEU A 988 27.01 4.17 -56.51
C LEU A 988 26.63 3.56 -57.86
N LEU A 989 27.56 2.94 -58.60
CA LEU A 989 27.24 2.26 -59.87
C LEU A 989 26.20 1.16 -59.69
N ALA A 990 26.25 0.42 -58.58
CA ALA A 990 25.23 -0.56 -58.26
C ALA A 990 23.86 0.10 -57.96
N MET A 991 23.88 1.31 -57.38
CA MET A 991 22.67 2.05 -57.01
C MET A 991 22.01 2.77 -58.19
N VAL A 992 22.74 3.05 -59.28
CA VAL A 992 22.15 3.56 -60.53
C VAL A 992 21.15 2.56 -61.13
N GLY A 993 21.30 1.27 -60.83
CA GLY A 993 20.33 0.23 -61.21
C GLY A 993 19.16 0.05 -60.22
N SER A 994 19.02 0.93 -59.23
CA SER A 994 17.93 0.87 -58.23
C SER A 994 16.57 1.17 -58.87
N THR A 995 15.51 0.63 -58.26
CA THR A 995 14.11 0.97 -58.60
C THR A 995 13.63 2.27 -57.95
N ASP A 996 14.39 2.83 -57.00
CA ASP A 996 14.11 4.13 -56.38
C ASP A 996 14.71 5.25 -57.25
N GLU A 997 13.85 6.01 -57.91
CA GLU A 997 14.19 7.12 -58.81
C GLU A 997 15.07 8.17 -58.12
N THR A 998 14.74 8.56 -56.89
CA THR A 998 15.49 9.57 -56.15
C THR A 998 16.91 9.11 -55.79
N LEU A 999 17.07 7.82 -55.48
CA LEU A 999 18.37 7.22 -55.25
C LEU A 999 19.15 7.13 -56.57
N GLN A 1000 18.49 6.74 -57.66
CA GLN A 1000 19.10 6.65 -58.99
C GLN A 1000 19.63 8.00 -59.46
N GLU A 1001 18.82 9.05 -59.38
CA GLU A 1001 19.19 10.41 -59.75
C GLU A 1001 20.37 10.93 -58.93
N ALA A 1002 20.31 10.79 -57.60
CA ALA A 1002 21.39 11.23 -56.72
C ALA A 1002 22.69 10.45 -56.98
N ALA A 1003 22.61 9.13 -57.19
CA ALA A 1003 23.77 8.30 -57.51
C ALA A 1003 24.39 8.68 -58.86
N ALA A 1004 23.57 8.84 -59.89
CA ALA A 1004 24.02 9.26 -61.22
C ALA A 1004 24.63 10.67 -61.21
N GLY A 1005 23.98 11.61 -60.52
CA GLY A 1005 24.47 12.98 -60.34
C GLY A 1005 25.83 13.02 -59.64
N CYS A 1006 25.99 12.26 -58.56
CA CYS A 1006 27.26 12.18 -57.83
C CYS A 1006 28.38 11.60 -58.71
N ILE A 1007 28.10 10.53 -59.48
CA ILE A 1007 29.07 9.94 -60.42
C ILE A 1007 29.42 10.93 -61.53
N ALA A 1008 28.44 11.68 -62.05
CA ALA A 1008 28.67 12.67 -63.09
C ALA A 1008 29.63 13.78 -62.61
N ASN A 1009 29.46 14.26 -61.37
CA ASN A 1009 30.36 15.26 -60.78
C ASN A 1009 31.79 14.72 -60.62
N ILE A 1010 31.94 13.49 -60.11
CA ILE A 1010 33.26 12.84 -59.99
C ILE A 1010 33.92 12.68 -61.38
N ARG A 1011 33.16 12.27 -62.41
CA ARG A 1011 33.71 12.08 -63.75
C ARG A 1011 34.07 13.41 -64.42
N ARG A 1012 33.29 14.47 -64.22
CA ARG A 1012 33.61 15.83 -64.71
C ARG A 1012 34.93 16.31 -64.13
N LEU A 1013 35.17 16.11 -62.83
CA LEU A 1013 36.45 16.44 -62.20
C LEU A 1013 37.61 15.63 -62.78
N ALA A 1014 37.43 14.32 -62.96
CA ALA A 1014 38.45 13.46 -63.56
C ALA A 1014 38.78 13.92 -65.00
N LEU A 1015 37.76 14.25 -65.81
CA LEU A 1015 37.95 14.75 -67.17
C LEU A 1015 38.65 16.12 -67.20
N ALA A 1016 38.31 17.03 -66.29
CA ALA A 1016 38.99 18.31 -66.17
C ALA A 1016 40.48 18.14 -65.80
N THR A 1017 40.77 17.18 -64.92
CA THR A 1017 42.15 16.83 -64.53
C THR A 1017 42.93 16.19 -65.68
N GLU A 1018 42.30 15.29 -66.46
CA GLU A 1018 42.90 14.70 -67.66
C GLU A 1018 43.20 15.78 -68.72
N LYS A 1019 42.27 16.71 -68.96
CA LYS A 1019 42.47 17.84 -69.88
C LYS A 1019 43.59 18.76 -69.42
N ALA A 1020 43.72 19.04 -68.13
CA ALA A 1020 44.79 19.88 -67.60
C ALA A 1020 46.18 19.19 -67.61
N LYS A 1021 46.23 17.85 -67.71
CA LYS A 1021 47.49 17.08 -67.76
C LYS A 1021 48.01 16.84 -69.18
N TYR A 1022 47.12 16.81 -70.18
CA TYR A 1022 47.45 16.42 -71.56
C TYR A 1022 47.05 17.45 -72.63
N GLY A 1023 46.32 18.51 -72.25
CA GLY A 1023 46.09 19.70 -73.07
C GLY A 1023 46.92 20.85 -72.56
#